data_AF-A0A410WBP3-F1
#
_entry.id   AF-A0A410WBP3-F1
#
_cell.length_a   1.000
_cell.length_b   1.000
_cell.length_c   1.000
_cell.angle_alpha   90.00
_cell.angle_beta   90.00
_cell.angle_gamma   90.00
#
_symmetry.space_group_name_H-M   'P 1'
#
loop_
_entity.id
_entity.type
_entity.pdbx_description
1 polymer ?
#
loop_
_entity_poly.entity_id
_entity_poly.type
_entity_poly.pdbx_seq_one_letter_code
_entity_poly.pdbx_strand_id
1 'polypeptide(L)'
;MLIVSKFGVGLPTPALEVEGSSLHIHTEPARKVTGTLKMVLALLAALAIAISTIVLIEPAPAHAQETEATSEESAADTPSDATRDAAEQAVADEVEDQPSAQPEAPAEADKPVESETPEVVTSESEEPSEDPESGPSEEDEEFDPDAPYFESEPHNEIMAQLAAQNRRRSTRAVQPGNDPRYTCGLSIALLMDISSSTQPFKNQSQNAAKRAINNLVNTGSELGIIQFASTASYVVQKQALDSGNVNQARQAVDSMTWFNRKDIQNEDGTNIAAALNLAAAGGYDAVILVSDGQPNNTSASGDNTSDRDLLNAIDAANAVKSSGAAIFGLGITGGGETAVYNLMNNPVGGRGVDSWWFADSDPLPSYMRRANRDEKLEEAGPNNYLPAWKYYNVTLKGLYDIGLLPVKGTVPNRTVGTGSSPLYTMRTLDGNKFMQSWVDSYDTVNSDLSNLETKIDALTSGCWGTVNLQKEIVDATGKAQSGQPVSGFEFVADKALNGSNVQNNFTVATDAQGKAAFHYPTTAGVGSMKLTETERDGYKLYEQTANGNKTLAKCTAVDKDGRNVAVSYGSGSGIVVTSKKEENAFTLSGVGTQHRVTCTVQNFEGQPDFTLTKKPFGNSSPRVITGEENQTLKVEYLVSAENKGTGAGKVPAIIEKPSAPNGMSVTSVEALPDGDKPLVQSGTQLAKTGDTWKLDPAKTNDVSVNETRTAKIVVTYRVNQPGSVNKDQLTCESGNNSKGLFNHVEFEGAKEDKQKSDACVSATVPGVELKKLINNADANTKEEATSIMGGTNQVTIEYQVKNTGTTPLTEIRLDDYNLDKDSGAQQGKINMTGLTCDAASVRDDNQTKVITPTKPLAKDQTLKCRWNAQAPIVPAEGEYHGDRGIILASYALPEGQGGTVKPVSAENDAWVFKLPVAVGVLPDAGAKGPTQYLVLGGLIAMAGAFWAYRRRA
;
A
#
# COMPACT_ATOMS: atom_id res chain seq x y z
N MET A 1 13.74 -18.21 -45.48
CA MET A 1 12.88 -18.21 -46.67
C MET A 1 12.90 -16.79 -47.24
N LEU A 2 13.19 -16.69 -48.55
CA LEU A 2 13.47 -15.56 -49.47
C LEU A 2 13.13 -14.11 -49.03
N ILE A 3 14.05 -13.12 -49.07
CA ILE A 3 14.71 -12.41 -50.20
C ILE A 3 13.76 -11.44 -50.95
N VAL A 4 14.03 -10.12 -50.93
CA VAL A 4 14.45 -9.28 -52.08
C VAL A 4 15.13 -7.98 -51.59
N SER A 5 16.28 -7.71 -52.21
CA SER A 5 17.23 -6.59 -52.13
C SER A 5 17.00 -5.52 -53.22
N LYS A 6 17.47 -4.26 -53.04
CA LYS A 6 18.62 -3.66 -53.78
C LYS A 6 18.69 -2.10 -53.81
N PHE A 7 19.88 -1.62 -53.40
CA PHE A 7 20.80 -0.62 -53.99
C PHE A 7 20.48 0.88 -54.15
N GLY A 8 21.46 1.70 -53.72
CA GLY A 8 21.76 3.04 -54.26
C GLY A 8 22.91 3.72 -53.49
N VAL A 9 24.09 3.80 -54.12
CA VAL A 9 25.40 4.24 -53.58
C VAL A 9 25.69 5.69 -53.98
N GLY A 10 26.46 6.46 -53.17
CA GLY A 10 27.32 7.53 -53.71
C GLY A 10 27.58 8.75 -52.82
N LEU A 11 28.74 8.78 -52.15
CA LEU A 11 29.56 9.99 -51.92
C LEU A 11 30.29 10.34 -53.25
N PRO A 12 30.77 11.58 -53.55
CA PRO A 12 31.76 12.30 -52.72
C PRO A 12 31.85 13.86 -52.84
N THR A 13 32.63 14.49 -51.95
CA THR A 13 33.37 15.77 -52.15
C THR A 13 34.71 15.49 -52.86
N PRO A 14 35.43 16.39 -53.60
CA PRO A 14 35.80 17.75 -53.15
C PRO A 14 36.09 18.86 -54.23
N ALA A 15 36.25 20.10 -53.72
CA ALA A 15 37.16 21.21 -54.10
C ALA A 15 37.34 21.75 -55.56
N LEU A 16 37.44 23.11 -55.59
CA LEU A 16 38.26 24.03 -56.43
C LEU A 16 37.61 24.93 -57.49
N GLU A 17 38.20 26.13 -57.58
CA GLU A 17 38.16 27.24 -58.56
C GLU A 17 37.19 28.45 -58.36
N VAL A 18 37.73 29.55 -57.80
CA VAL A 18 38.30 30.75 -58.50
C VAL A 18 37.56 31.11 -59.82
N GLU A 19 36.98 32.29 -60.06
CA GLU A 19 37.58 33.63 -60.16
C GLU A 19 36.46 34.68 -60.46
N GLY A 20 36.69 35.97 -60.15
CA GLY A 20 36.27 37.05 -61.07
C GLY A 20 35.17 38.05 -60.67
N SER A 21 35.58 39.12 -59.98
CA SER A 21 35.41 40.54 -60.38
C SER A 21 34.00 41.16 -60.57
N SER A 22 33.68 42.23 -59.81
CA SER A 22 33.80 43.63 -60.29
C SER A 22 33.26 44.70 -59.32
N LEU A 23 33.94 45.85 -59.40
CA LEU A 23 33.67 47.19 -58.91
C LEU A 23 32.19 47.62 -58.74
N HIS A 24 31.91 48.39 -57.69
CA HIS A 24 31.72 49.85 -57.85
C HIS A 24 31.71 50.62 -56.52
N ILE A 25 32.58 51.63 -56.48
CA ILE A 25 32.56 52.78 -55.58
C ILE A 25 31.47 53.74 -56.08
N HIS A 26 30.65 54.30 -55.20
CA HIS A 26 30.13 55.66 -55.39
C HIS A 26 29.84 56.40 -54.09
N THR A 27 30.25 57.66 -54.17
CA THR A 27 30.19 58.83 -53.31
C THR A 27 28.79 59.31 -52.90
N GLU A 28 28.75 60.13 -51.86
CA GLU A 28 27.63 60.94 -51.32
C GLU A 28 26.76 61.65 -52.38
N PRO A 29 25.54 62.10 -51.97
CA PRO A 29 25.41 63.53 -51.66
C PRO A 29 24.46 63.90 -50.50
N ALA A 30 24.64 65.12 -50.01
CA ALA A 30 23.89 65.83 -48.98
C ALA A 30 22.38 66.07 -49.26
N ARG A 31 21.54 66.11 -48.21
CA ARG A 31 20.58 67.21 -47.92
C ARG A 31 19.67 67.02 -46.68
N LYS A 32 19.63 68.11 -45.89
CA LYS A 32 18.48 68.81 -45.23
C LYS A 32 17.71 68.19 -44.05
N VAL A 33 17.99 68.82 -42.91
CA VAL A 33 17.14 69.21 -41.76
C VAL A 33 15.76 69.74 -42.15
N THR A 34 14.69 69.29 -41.45
CA THR A 34 13.56 70.12 -40.97
C THR A 34 12.58 69.30 -40.10
N GLY A 35 12.17 69.86 -38.96
CA GLY A 35 10.81 69.66 -38.42
C GLY A 35 10.66 68.93 -37.08
N THR A 36 10.73 69.67 -35.96
CA THR A 36 9.75 69.64 -34.85
C THR A 36 10.15 70.64 -33.74
N LEU A 37 9.97 71.93 -34.02
CA LEU A 37 10.02 73.00 -33.01
C LEU A 37 8.76 73.88 -33.18
N LYS A 38 7.59 73.34 -32.82
CA LYS A 38 6.31 74.07 -32.89
C LYS A 38 5.27 73.76 -31.82
N MET A 39 5.61 73.07 -30.72
CA MET A 39 4.61 72.78 -29.67
C MET A 39 4.92 73.35 -28.28
N VAL A 40 6.11 73.91 -28.03
CA VAL A 40 6.44 74.51 -26.72
C VAL A 40 6.30 76.04 -26.71
N LEU A 41 6.30 76.69 -27.88
CA LEU A 41 6.10 78.15 -27.99
C LEU A 41 4.64 78.61 -27.83
N ALA A 42 3.67 77.70 -27.79
CA ALA A 42 2.26 78.04 -27.60
C ALA A 42 1.83 78.10 -26.12
N LEU A 43 2.58 77.50 -25.19
CA LEU A 43 2.21 77.47 -23.77
C LEU A 43 2.80 78.65 -22.97
N LEU A 44 3.88 79.26 -23.45
CA LEU A 44 4.56 80.38 -22.75
C LEU A 44 3.96 81.76 -23.05
N ALA A 45 3.08 81.87 -24.05
CA ALA A 45 2.39 83.13 -24.39
C ALA A 45 1.10 83.37 -23.59
N ALA A 46 0.59 82.36 -22.85
CA ALA A 46 -0.67 82.46 -22.11
C ALA A 46 -0.51 82.86 -20.63
N LEU A 47 0.71 82.83 -20.06
CA LEU A 47 0.93 83.09 -18.63
C LEU A 47 1.33 84.55 -18.31
N ALA A 48 1.53 85.40 -19.32
CA ALA A 48 2.05 86.76 -19.14
C ALA A 48 0.98 87.88 -19.09
N ILE A 49 -0.32 87.55 -19.05
CA ILE A 49 -1.42 88.55 -19.10
C ILE A 49 -2.21 88.67 -17.79
N ALA A 50 -1.97 87.85 -16.77
CA ALA A 50 -2.66 87.98 -15.49
C ALA A 50 -1.65 88.21 -14.37
N ILE A 51 -1.49 89.48 -13.98
CA ILE A 51 -1.37 89.98 -12.59
C ILE A 51 -0.83 91.43 -12.69
N SER A 52 -1.77 92.36 -12.73
CA SER A 52 -1.59 93.74 -12.29
C SER A 52 -2.79 94.07 -11.42
N THR A 53 -2.59 94.19 -10.10
CA THR A 53 -3.23 95.13 -9.13
C THR A 53 -3.11 94.62 -7.67
N ILE A 54 -2.11 95.17 -6.94
CA ILE A 54 -2.25 96.14 -5.84
C ILE A 54 -3.27 95.85 -4.68
N VAL A 55 -2.71 95.57 -3.48
CA VAL A 55 -2.78 96.36 -2.20
C VAL A 55 -3.44 95.80 -0.90
N LEU A 56 -2.58 95.81 0.16
CA LEU A 56 -2.68 96.03 1.63
C LEU A 56 -3.92 95.48 2.41
N ILE A 57 -3.84 94.92 3.63
CA ILE A 57 -3.47 95.49 4.94
C ILE A 57 -3.43 94.32 5.99
N GLU A 58 -2.54 94.42 7.00
CA GLU A 58 -2.34 93.55 8.20
C GLU A 58 -3.47 93.70 9.28
N PRO A 59 -3.41 93.19 10.54
CA PRO A 59 -2.51 92.22 11.20
C PRO A 59 -3.25 91.12 12.03
N ALA A 60 -2.41 90.25 12.62
CA ALA A 60 -2.59 89.21 13.65
C ALA A 60 -3.40 89.65 14.93
N PRO A 61 -3.59 88.84 16.02
CA PRO A 61 -2.89 87.59 16.40
C PRO A 61 -3.68 86.50 17.18
N ALA A 62 -2.97 85.40 17.49
CA ALA A 62 -2.80 84.83 18.85
C ALA A 62 -3.27 83.38 19.13
N HIS A 63 -2.30 82.64 19.70
CA HIS A 63 -2.35 81.55 20.70
C HIS A 63 -2.84 80.13 20.35
N ALA A 64 -1.88 79.19 20.48
CA ALA A 64 -1.83 78.01 21.38
C ALA A 64 -3.16 77.28 21.68
N GLN A 65 -3.24 75.95 21.70
CA GLN A 65 -2.39 75.00 22.43
C GLN A 65 -2.80 73.55 22.05
N GLU A 66 -1.80 72.67 22.06
CA GLU A 66 -1.78 71.26 22.50
C GLU A 66 -2.95 70.26 22.38
N THR A 67 -2.49 69.02 22.16
CA THR A 67 -2.92 67.71 22.71
C THR A 67 -3.88 66.80 21.94
N GLU A 68 -3.25 65.70 21.47
CA GLU A 68 -3.57 64.28 21.71
C GLU A 68 -4.70 63.57 20.95
N ALA A 69 -4.23 62.59 20.17
CA ALA A 69 -4.52 61.16 20.28
C ALA A 69 -5.81 60.58 19.69
N THR A 70 -5.53 59.67 18.76
CA THR A 70 -6.08 58.31 18.59
C THR A 70 -7.43 58.10 17.88
N SER A 71 -7.28 57.30 16.82
CA SER A 71 -8.06 56.12 16.39
C SER A 71 -9.48 56.31 15.85
N GLU A 72 -9.57 56.06 14.54
CA GLU A 72 -10.40 55.04 13.89
C GLU A 72 -11.87 54.91 14.33
N GLU A 73 -12.79 55.28 13.43
CA GLU A 73 -13.55 54.35 12.56
C GLU A 73 -14.90 54.99 12.20
N SER A 74 -15.24 55.05 10.90
CA SER A 74 -16.58 55.38 10.43
C SER A 74 -16.69 55.04 8.94
N ALA A 75 -17.11 53.80 8.66
CA ALA A 75 -17.71 53.43 7.39
C ALA A 75 -19.15 53.95 7.33
N ALA A 76 -19.53 54.54 6.21
CA ALA A 76 -20.93 54.70 5.82
C ALA A 76 -21.08 54.75 4.29
N ASP A 77 -22.15 54.07 3.85
CA ASP A 77 -22.97 54.29 2.66
C ASP A 77 -22.59 53.69 1.29
N THR A 78 -23.32 52.62 0.95
CA THR A 78 -24.27 52.41 -0.20
C THR A 78 -24.58 53.64 -1.08
N PRO A 79 -25.28 53.53 -2.26
CA PRO A 79 -25.89 52.38 -2.96
C PRO A 79 -25.73 52.39 -4.51
N SER A 80 -26.28 51.38 -5.23
CA SER A 80 -27.26 51.56 -6.33
C SER A 80 -27.41 50.34 -7.27
N ASP A 81 -28.67 50.11 -7.67
CA ASP A 81 -29.18 49.62 -8.96
C ASP A 81 -29.01 48.14 -9.35
N ALA A 82 -30.11 47.36 -9.41
CA ALA A 82 -31.09 47.21 -10.52
C ALA A 82 -30.51 46.31 -11.64
N THR A 83 -31.14 45.28 -12.19
CA THR A 83 -32.56 44.92 -12.41
C THR A 83 -32.60 43.46 -12.92
N ARG A 84 -33.70 42.73 -12.64
CA ARG A 84 -34.55 41.85 -13.52
C ARG A 84 -33.88 41.00 -14.63
N ASP A 85 -34.31 39.78 -14.95
CA ASP A 85 -35.54 38.99 -14.78
C ASP A 85 -35.10 37.51 -14.88
N ALA A 86 -35.48 36.61 -13.98
CA ALA A 86 -36.81 35.98 -13.83
C ALA A 86 -37.12 34.97 -14.96
N ALA A 87 -37.42 33.74 -14.52
CA ALA A 87 -38.67 33.01 -14.77
C ALA A 87 -38.43 31.51 -15.03
N GLU A 88 -39.18 30.57 -14.48
CA GLU A 88 -40.26 30.59 -13.49
C GLU A 88 -40.68 29.14 -13.24
N GLN A 89 -41.23 28.90 -12.04
CA GLN A 89 -42.41 28.05 -11.76
C GLN A 89 -42.30 26.52 -11.91
N ALA A 90 -42.96 25.70 -11.08
CA ALA A 90 -43.86 25.93 -9.94
C ALA A 90 -44.38 24.56 -9.42
N VAL A 91 -44.72 24.53 -8.12
CA VAL A 91 -45.94 23.91 -7.53
C VAL A 91 -46.01 22.36 -7.50
N ALA A 92 -46.47 21.70 -6.45
CA ALA A 92 -46.78 22.03 -5.07
C ALA A 92 -47.11 20.73 -4.30
N ASP A 93 -47.13 20.88 -2.98
CA ASP A 93 -48.11 20.35 -2.02
C ASP A 93 -47.93 19.03 -1.25
N GLU A 94 -48.13 19.25 0.06
CA GLU A 94 -48.69 18.42 1.14
C GLU A 94 -47.83 17.33 1.79
N VAL A 95 -47.80 17.11 3.12
CA VAL A 95 -48.08 17.82 4.41
C VAL A 95 -47.85 16.73 5.49
N GLU A 96 -47.52 17.14 6.73
CA GLU A 96 -47.44 16.36 7.99
C GLU A 96 -46.27 15.34 8.10
N ASP A 97 -45.52 15.22 9.19
CA ASP A 97 -45.77 15.56 10.59
C ASP A 97 -44.42 15.68 11.36
N GLN A 98 -44.33 16.60 12.33
CA GLN A 98 -43.24 16.70 13.33
C GLN A 98 -43.72 16.10 14.67
N PRO A 99 -42.83 15.61 15.55
CA PRO A 99 -42.34 16.51 16.59
C PRO A 99 -40.85 16.34 16.98
N SER A 100 -40.16 17.48 16.97
CA SER A 100 -39.36 18.05 18.07
C SER A 100 -38.83 17.11 19.18
N ALA A 101 -37.50 17.06 19.32
CA ALA A 101 -36.83 17.38 20.59
C ALA A 101 -35.35 17.77 20.33
N GLN A 102 -34.98 18.98 20.74
CA GLN A 102 -33.62 19.50 20.84
C GLN A 102 -33.33 19.77 22.35
N PRO A 103 -32.13 20.19 22.78
CA PRO A 103 -31.11 19.36 23.41
C PRO A 103 -30.81 19.79 24.87
N GLU A 104 -30.25 18.90 25.70
CA GLU A 104 -29.64 19.33 26.98
C GLU A 104 -28.32 18.59 27.27
N ALA A 105 -27.27 19.39 27.35
CA ALA A 105 -26.10 19.27 28.23
C ALA A 105 -25.84 20.72 28.75
N PRO A 106 -25.02 21.00 29.79
CA PRO A 106 -24.08 20.13 30.54
C PRO A 106 -24.09 20.35 32.08
N ALA A 107 -23.30 19.59 32.85
CA ALA A 107 -22.59 20.06 34.06
C ALA A 107 -21.52 19.06 34.56
N GLU A 108 -20.39 19.61 34.98
CA GLU A 108 -19.09 19.02 35.34
C GLU A 108 -18.89 18.67 36.83
N ALA A 109 -17.80 17.92 37.08
CA ALA A 109 -16.89 17.91 38.24
C ALA A 109 -17.33 17.19 39.55
N ASP A 110 -16.48 16.51 40.35
CA ASP A 110 -15.00 16.40 40.39
C ASP A 110 -14.53 15.16 41.25
N LYS A 111 -13.44 14.47 40.82
CA LYS A 111 -12.26 13.93 41.60
C LYS A 111 -12.30 12.67 42.54
N PRO A 112 -11.14 12.04 42.87
CA PRO A 112 -10.22 11.21 42.05
C PRO A 112 -9.77 9.91 42.80
N VAL A 113 -8.62 9.28 42.42
CA VAL A 113 -7.86 8.12 43.03
C VAL A 113 -7.98 6.84 42.17
N GLU A 114 -6.98 6.07 41.76
CA GLU A 114 -5.50 6.00 41.89
C GLU A 114 -4.96 5.14 40.72
N SER A 115 -3.66 5.25 40.46
CA SER A 115 -2.90 4.59 39.40
C SER A 115 -2.50 3.14 39.71
N GLU A 116 -2.52 2.25 38.71
CA GLU A 116 -1.47 1.22 38.51
C GLU A 116 -1.27 0.95 37.01
N THR A 117 -0.03 1.16 36.54
CA THR A 117 0.53 0.71 35.26
C THR A 117 1.07 -0.71 35.38
N PRO A 118 1.19 -1.45 34.27
CA PRO A 118 2.49 -2.08 34.03
C PRO A 118 3.02 -1.91 32.60
N GLU A 119 4.33 -2.09 32.55
CA GLU A 119 5.29 -1.74 31.52
C GLU A 119 5.27 -2.58 30.25
N VAL A 120 5.83 -1.94 29.22
CA VAL A 120 6.32 -2.46 27.94
C VAL A 120 7.45 -3.45 28.15
N VAL A 121 7.37 -4.65 27.58
CA VAL A 121 8.58 -5.44 27.22
C VAL A 121 8.35 -6.17 25.89
N THR A 122 9.25 -5.84 24.95
CA THR A 122 9.52 -6.47 23.66
C THR A 122 10.07 -7.89 23.83
N SER A 123 9.69 -8.84 22.97
CA SER A 123 10.38 -10.13 22.85
C SER A 123 10.78 -10.40 21.40
N GLU A 124 12.06 -10.17 21.11
CA GLU A 124 12.81 -10.75 20.00
C GLU A 124 13.15 -12.23 20.27
N SER A 125 13.47 -12.89 19.17
CA SER A 125 13.94 -14.27 18.98
C SER A 125 15.11 -14.72 19.85
N GLU A 126 15.18 -16.03 20.17
CA GLU A 126 16.42 -16.82 20.15
C GLU A 126 16.14 -18.34 20.25
N GLU A 127 17.02 -19.13 19.60
CA GLU A 127 17.03 -20.59 19.42
C GLU A 127 17.31 -21.38 20.72
N PRO A 128 17.00 -22.70 20.80
CA PRO A 128 17.50 -23.55 21.87
C PRO A 128 18.67 -24.44 21.42
N SER A 129 19.79 -24.35 22.16
CA SER A 129 20.94 -25.25 22.10
C SER A 129 20.86 -26.38 23.12
N GLU A 130 21.56 -27.46 22.80
CA GLU A 130 21.61 -28.80 23.40
C GLU A 130 22.32 -28.92 24.78
N ASP A 131 21.79 -29.85 25.61
CA ASP A 131 22.45 -30.88 26.47
C ASP A 131 23.23 -30.51 27.77
N PRO A 132 23.58 -31.48 28.66
CA PRO A 132 22.74 -32.27 29.60
C PRO A 132 23.29 -32.27 31.06
N GLU A 133 22.54 -32.79 32.06
CA GLU A 133 23.13 -33.68 33.11
C GLU A 133 22.15 -34.25 34.15
N SER A 134 22.41 -35.54 34.47
CA SER A 134 22.32 -36.26 35.75
C SER A 134 20.99 -36.88 36.23
N GLY A 135 21.03 -38.23 36.35
CA GLY A 135 20.00 -39.10 36.96
C GLY A 135 20.07 -39.17 38.50
N PRO A 136 19.38 -40.16 39.12
CA PRO A 136 20.16 -41.26 39.70
C PRO A 136 19.51 -42.67 39.74
N SER A 137 20.44 -43.64 39.67
CA SER A 137 20.59 -44.93 40.38
C SER A 137 19.56 -46.05 40.29
N GLU A 138 20.06 -47.14 39.69
CA GLU A 138 19.67 -48.55 39.78
C GLU A 138 19.92 -49.12 41.20
N GLU A 139 19.04 -50.03 41.63
CA GLU A 139 19.33 -51.01 42.69
C GLU A 139 19.34 -52.41 42.05
N ASP A 140 20.46 -53.10 42.26
CA ASP A 140 20.75 -54.46 41.80
C ASP A 140 19.97 -55.51 42.62
N GLU A 141 19.20 -56.39 41.96
CA GLU A 141 18.80 -57.68 42.53
C GLU A 141 19.66 -58.81 41.95
N GLU A 142 20.18 -59.60 42.87
CA GLU A 142 21.20 -60.63 42.77
C GLU A 142 20.71 -61.88 42.00
N PHE A 143 21.53 -62.36 41.06
CA PHE A 143 21.28 -63.48 40.16
C PHE A 143 21.58 -64.84 40.84
N ASP A 144 20.58 -65.72 40.96
CA ASP A 144 20.72 -67.14 41.36
C ASP A 144 21.06 -68.01 40.13
N PRO A 145 22.27 -68.58 40.03
CA PRO A 145 22.73 -69.29 38.84
C PRO A 145 22.30 -70.76 38.74
N ASP A 146 21.52 -71.32 39.68
CA ASP A 146 21.18 -72.76 39.69
C ASP A 146 19.69 -73.11 39.46
N ALA A 147 18.87 -72.15 39.00
CA ALA A 147 17.52 -72.47 38.52
C ALA A 147 17.57 -72.97 37.06
N PRO A 148 16.95 -74.12 36.73
CA PRO A 148 16.88 -74.59 35.34
C PRO A 148 16.02 -73.61 34.54
N TYR A 149 16.68 -72.75 33.76
CA TYR A 149 16.06 -71.90 32.76
C TYR A 149 15.44 -72.81 31.70
N PHE A 150 14.15 -73.12 31.85
CA PHE A 150 13.33 -73.48 30.70
C PHE A 150 13.27 -72.23 29.82
N GLU A 151 13.85 -72.31 28.61
CA GLU A 151 13.61 -71.33 27.55
C GLU A 151 12.09 -71.16 27.39
N SER A 152 11.53 -70.06 27.90
CA SER A 152 10.15 -69.68 27.57
C SER A 152 10.16 -69.09 26.16
N GLU A 153 9.69 -69.92 25.25
CA GLU A 153 9.53 -69.78 23.81
C GLU A 153 8.92 -68.45 23.28
N PRO A 154 9.01 -68.16 21.96
CA PRO A 154 8.65 -66.88 21.28
C PRO A 154 7.18 -66.43 21.35
N HIS A 155 6.34 -67.08 22.16
CA HIS A 155 4.88 -67.02 22.09
C HIS A 155 4.25 -65.72 22.62
N ASN A 156 4.99 -64.94 23.41
CA ASN A 156 4.47 -63.71 24.05
C ASN A 156 4.59 -62.44 23.20
N GLU A 157 5.35 -62.42 22.10
CA GLU A 157 5.70 -61.16 21.44
C GLU A 157 4.54 -60.55 20.63
N ILE A 158 3.86 -61.34 19.80
CA ILE A 158 2.72 -60.85 18.98
C ILE A 158 1.54 -60.42 19.85
N MET A 159 1.24 -61.17 20.91
CA MET A 159 0.16 -60.82 21.84
C MET A 159 0.51 -59.64 22.72
N ALA A 160 1.77 -59.51 23.14
CA ALA A 160 2.25 -58.30 23.79
C ALA A 160 2.18 -57.09 22.82
N GLN A 161 2.48 -57.27 21.53
CA GLN A 161 2.34 -56.23 20.51
C GLN A 161 0.87 -55.81 20.31
N LEU A 162 -0.06 -56.76 20.15
CA LEU A 162 -1.50 -56.46 20.06
C LEU A 162 -2.02 -55.77 21.33
N ALA A 163 -1.63 -56.27 22.51
CA ALA A 163 -2.03 -55.66 23.78
C ALA A 163 -1.40 -54.26 23.98
N ALA A 164 -0.16 -54.04 23.53
CA ALA A 164 0.51 -52.74 23.58
C ALA A 164 -0.09 -51.73 22.61
N GLN A 165 -0.43 -52.16 21.38
CA GLN A 165 -1.11 -51.32 20.39
C GLN A 165 -2.50 -50.90 20.88
N ASN A 166 -3.24 -51.77 21.57
CA ASN A 166 -4.52 -51.41 22.20
C ASN A 166 -4.39 -50.38 23.34
N ARG A 167 -3.25 -50.36 24.06
CA ARG A 167 -3.02 -49.38 25.15
C ARG A 167 -2.62 -48.00 24.64
N ARG A 168 -2.07 -47.89 23.42
CA ARG A 168 -1.68 -46.61 22.78
C ARG A 168 -2.86 -45.83 22.20
N ARG A 169 -4.08 -46.15 22.61
CA ARG A 169 -5.34 -45.56 22.12
C ARG A 169 -5.50 -44.13 22.65
N SER A 170 -4.85 -43.17 22.02
CA SER A 170 -5.45 -41.83 21.92
C SER A 170 -6.29 -41.86 20.66
N THR A 171 -7.63 -41.79 20.78
CA THR A 171 -8.49 -41.40 19.66
C THR A 171 -7.93 -40.10 19.11
N ARG A 172 -7.24 -40.16 17.98
CA ARG A 172 -6.84 -38.94 17.27
C ARG A 172 -8.15 -38.29 16.87
N ALA A 173 -8.42 -37.10 17.40
CA ALA A 173 -9.54 -36.32 16.88
C ALA A 173 -9.31 -36.16 15.38
N VAL A 174 -10.29 -36.61 14.58
CA VAL A 174 -10.24 -36.44 13.12
C VAL A 174 -10.03 -34.96 12.85
N GLN A 175 -8.96 -34.63 12.11
CA GLN A 175 -8.74 -33.25 11.69
C GLN A 175 -9.92 -32.83 10.82
N PRO A 176 -10.59 -31.69 11.10
CA PRO A 176 -11.77 -31.28 10.35
C PRO A 176 -11.56 -31.25 8.82
N GLY A 177 -10.36 -30.88 8.39
CA GLY A 177 -9.96 -30.86 6.98
C GLY A 177 -9.90 -32.23 6.28
N ASN A 178 -9.92 -33.34 7.02
CA ASN A 178 -9.89 -34.70 6.46
C ASN A 178 -11.21 -35.47 6.74
N ASP A 179 -12.22 -34.78 7.25
CA ASP A 179 -13.53 -35.36 7.55
C ASP A 179 -14.51 -35.07 6.40
N PRO A 180 -14.97 -36.09 5.66
CA PRO A 180 -15.89 -35.91 4.54
C PRO A 180 -17.28 -35.37 4.95
N ARG A 181 -17.58 -35.34 6.26
CA ARG A 181 -18.79 -34.70 6.80
C ARG A 181 -18.73 -33.18 6.79
N TYR A 182 -17.53 -32.60 6.73
CA TYR A 182 -17.33 -31.15 6.89
C TYR A 182 -16.47 -30.52 5.80
N THR A 183 -15.83 -31.34 4.95
CA THR A 183 -14.91 -30.86 3.92
C THR A 183 -15.23 -31.50 2.56
N CYS A 184 -15.44 -30.65 1.55
CA CYS A 184 -15.53 -31.06 0.15
C CYS A 184 -14.18 -30.99 -0.55
N GLY A 185 -14.09 -31.62 -1.73
CA GLY A 185 -12.87 -31.59 -2.52
C GLY A 185 -11.83 -32.64 -2.09
N LEU A 186 -12.14 -33.45 -1.07
CA LEU A 186 -11.27 -34.52 -0.60
C LEU A 186 -11.07 -35.62 -1.64
N SER A 187 -9.88 -36.21 -1.64
CA SER A 187 -9.62 -37.51 -2.25
C SER A 187 -10.07 -38.61 -1.29
N ILE A 188 -11.14 -39.33 -1.64
CA ILE A 188 -11.78 -40.35 -0.80
C ILE A 188 -11.58 -41.75 -1.39
N ALA A 189 -11.16 -42.71 -0.56
CA ALA A 189 -11.20 -44.13 -0.91
C ALA A 189 -12.40 -44.82 -0.26
N LEU A 190 -13.21 -45.51 -1.05
CA LEU A 190 -14.28 -46.39 -0.56
C LEU A 190 -13.82 -47.85 -0.67
N LEU A 191 -13.59 -48.50 0.47
CA LEU A 191 -13.14 -49.88 0.57
C LEU A 191 -14.35 -50.78 0.87
N MET A 192 -14.66 -51.66 -0.08
CA MET A 192 -15.84 -52.52 -0.06
C MET A 192 -15.42 -53.98 0.11
N ASP A 193 -15.79 -54.56 1.25
CA ASP A 193 -15.65 -55.99 1.50
C ASP A 193 -16.64 -56.78 0.64
N ILE A 194 -16.11 -57.66 -0.22
CA ILE A 194 -16.88 -58.51 -1.14
C ILE A 194 -16.80 -60.01 -0.78
N SER A 195 -16.27 -60.33 0.41
CA SER A 195 -16.18 -61.68 0.95
C SER A 195 -17.54 -62.37 1.11
N SER A 196 -17.56 -63.70 1.25
CA SER A 196 -18.83 -64.42 1.37
C SER A 196 -19.60 -64.14 2.66
N SER A 197 -18.93 -63.71 3.73
CA SER A 197 -19.58 -63.30 4.98
C SER A 197 -20.41 -62.02 4.82
N THR A 198 -20.07 -61.18 3.83
CA THR A 198 -20.77 -59.92 3.54
C THR A 198 -21.78 -60.04 2.38
N GLN A 199 -21.80 -61.18 1.68
CA GLN A 199 -22.69 -61.47 0.56
C GLN A 199 -24.19 -61.21 0.83
N PRO A 200 -24.75 -61.54 2.03
CA PRO A 200 -26.15 -61.24 2.34
C PRO A 200 -26.51 -59.76 2.24
N PHE A 201 -25.50 -58.87 2.26
CA PHE A 201 -25.66 -57.41 2.30
C PHE A 201 -25.19 -56.72 1.03
N LYS A 202 -24.92 -57.49 -0.04
CA LYS A 202 -24.51 -56.98 -1.35
C LYS A 202 -25.32 -55.76 -1.80
N ASN A 203 -26.66 -55.85 -1.77
CA ASN A 203 -27.52 -54.79 -2.30
C ASN A 203 -27.40 -53.50 -1.49
N GLN A 204 -27.32 -53.62 -0.16
CA GLN A 204 -27.14 -52.50 0.76
C GLN A 204 -25.78 -51.85 0.55
N SER A 205 -24.72 -52.65 0.41
CA SER A 205 -23.36 -52.18 0.12
C SER A 205 -23.28 -51.46 -1.24
N GLN A 206 -23.90 -51.99 -2.29
CA GLN A 206 -23.96 -51.33 -3.60
C GLN A 206 -24.77 -50.02 -3.56
N ASN A 207 -25.91 -50.00 -2.87
CA ASN A 207 -26.72 -48.79 -2.72
C ASN A 207 -25.99 -47.70 -1.93
N ALA A 208 -25.30 -48.08 -0.86
CA ALA A 208 -24.51 -47.15 -0.07
C ALA A 208 -23.32 -46.58 -0.87
N ALA A 209 -22.61 -47.41 -1.65
CA ALA A 209 -21.58 -46.91 -2.55
C ALA A 209 -22.12 -45.94 -3.62
N LYS A 210 -23.30 -46.22 -4.20
CA LYS A 210 -23.98 -45.28 -5.10
C LYS A 210 -24.40 -43.98 -4.40
N ARG A 211 -24.80 -44.05 -3.13
CA ARG A 211 -25.12 -42.88 -2.30
C ARG A 211 -23.89 -41.99 -2.09
N ALA A 212 -22.73 -42.56 -1.77
CA ALA A 212 -21.46 -41.82 -1.72
C ALA A 212 -21.16 -41.13 -3.06
N ILE A 213 -21.27 -41.87 -4.17
CA ILE A 213 -21.07 -41.30 -5.52
C ILE A 213 -22.01 -40.10 -5.77
N ASN A 214 -23.28 -40.21 -5.39
CA ASN A 214 -24.25 -39.15 -5.57
C ASN A 214 -23.94 -37.90 -4.75
N ASN A 215 -23.46 -38.09 -3.51
CA ASN A 215 -23.13 -36.97 -2.64
C ASN A 215 -21.84 -36.26 -3.06
N LEU A 216 -20.90 -36.99 -3.65
CA LEU A 216 -19.59 -36.47 -4.04
C LEU A 216 -19.57 -35.89 -5.46
N VAL A 217 -20.59 -36.12 -6.29
CA VAL A 217 -20.58 -35.65 -7.69
C VAL A 217 -20.50 -34.12 -7.79
N ASN A 218 -19.58 -33.64 -8.63
CA ASN A 218 -19.31 -32.21 -8.86
C ASN A 218 -18.94 -31.41 -7.60
N THR A 219 -18.47 -32.07 -6.54
CA THR A 219 -17.99 -31.41 -5.31
C THR A 219 -16.52 -31.02 -5.39
N GLY A 220 -15.83 -31.40 -6.47
CA GLY A 220 -14.37 -31.32 -6.57
C GLY A 220 -13.65 -32.51 -5.95
N SER A 221 -14.36 -33.39 -5.23
CA SER A 221 -13.77 -34.59 -4.65
C SER A 221 -13.32 -35.59 -5.71
N GLU A 222 -12.23 -36.29 -5.38
CA GLU A 222 -11.79 -37.47 -6.11
C GLU A 222 -12.27 -38.72 -5.38
N LEU A 223 -12.68 -39.74 -6.14
CA LEU A 223 -13.14 -41.01 -5.57
C LEU A 223 -12.33 -42.16 -6.16
N GLY A 224 -11.78 -42.99 -5.28
CA GLY A 224 -11.33 -44.34 -5.62
C GLY A 224 -12.24 -45.37 -4.97
N ILE A 225 -12.52 -46.47 -5.66
CA ILE A 225 -13.30 -47.58 -5.10
C ILE A 225 -12.45 -48.85 -5.17
N ILE A 226 -12.17 -49.42 -4.00
CA ILE A 226 -11.36 -50.62 -3.81
C ILE A 226 -12.31 -51.72 -3.34
N GLN A 227 -12.35 -52.84 -4.05
CA GLN A 227 -13.01 -54.04 -3.55
C GLN A 227 -11.96 -54.98 -2.95
N PHE A 228 -12.36 -55.77 -1.95
CA PHE A 228 -11.46 -56.77 -1.40
C PHE A 228 -12.17 -58.03 -0.90
N ALA A 229 -11.48 -59.15 -1.10
CA ALA A 229 -11.74 -60.44 -0.47
C ALA A 229 -10.38 -61.01 -0.02
N SER A 230 -9.94 -62.18 -0.50
CA SER A 230 -8.57 -62.69 -0.24
C SER A 230 -7.48 -61.76 -0.81
N THR A 231 -7.80 -61.02 -1.88
CA THR A 231 -6.99 -59.97 -2.50
C THR A 231 -7.78 -58.66 -2.58
N ALA A 232 -7.09 -57.54 -2.78
CA ALA A 232 -7.72 -56.24 -2.98
C ALA A 232 -7.37 -55.67 -4.36
N SER A 233 -8.31 -54.96 -4.97
CA SER A 233 -8.11 -54.33 -6.28
C SER A 233 -8.97 -53.09 -6.48
N TYR A 234 -8.50 -52.18 -7.34
CA TYR A 234 -9.28 -51.01 -7.75
C TYR A 234 -10.38 -51.41 -8.73
N VAL A 235 -11.61 -51.10 -8.37
CA VAL A 235 -12.76 -51.11 -9.29
C VAL A 235 -12.88 -49.75 -9.99
N VAL A 236 -12.52 -48.68 -9.27
CA VAL A 236 -12.39 -47.33 -9.80
C VAL A 236 -11.07 -46.75 -9.28
N GLN A 237 -10.17 -46.39 -10.19
CA GLN A 237 -8.95 -45.66 -9.85
C GLN A 237 -9.31 -44.26 -9.33
N LYS A 238 -8.46 -43.67 -8.49
CA LYS A 238 -8.66 -42.30 -7.99
C LYS A 238 -8.88 -41.33 -9.15
N GLN A 239 -10.05 -40.71 -9.20
CA GLN A 239 -10.40 -39.76 -10.25
C GLN A 239 -11.41 -38.74 -9.75
N ALA A 240 -11.41 -37.54 -10.35
CA ALA A 240 -12.40 -36.51 -10.08
C ALA A 240 -13.82 -37.02 -10.43
N LEU A 241 -14.75 -36.83 -9.50
CA LEU A 241 -16.13 -37.28 -9.68
C LEU A 241 -16.99 -36.18 -10.31
N ASP A 242 -16.84 -36.00 -11.62
CA ASP A 242 -17.62 -35.05 -12.42
C ASP A 242 -18.76 -35.73 -13.21
N SER A 243 -19.50 -34.95 -13.99
CA SER A 243 -20.56 -35.47 -14.87
C SER A 243 -20.08 -36.49 -15.92
N GLY A 244 -18.78 -36.48 -16.27
CA GLY A 244 -18.19 -37.42 -17.23
C GLY A 244 -17.88 -38.78 -16.59
N ASN A 245 -17.40 -38.78 -15.34
CA ASN A 245 -16.92 -39.99 -14.66
C ASN A 245 -17.96 -40.65 -13.75
N VAL A 246 -19.05 -39.95 -13.38
CA VAL A 246 -20.07 -40.47 -12.45
C VAL A 246 -20.75 -41.75 -12.95
N ASN A 247 -21.03 -41.87 -14.25
CA ASN A 247 -21.67 -43.05 -14.81
C ASN A 247 -20.74 -44.27 -14.78
N GLN A 248 -19.44 -44.05 -15.03
CA GLN A 248 -18.42 -45.10 -14.93
C GLN A 248 -18.33 -45.61 -13.49
N ALA A 249 -18.28 -44.71 -12.50
CA ALA A 249 -18.24 -45.10 -11.09
C ALA A 249 -19.48 -45.92 -10.67
N ARG A 250 -20.68 -45.52 -11.12
CA ARG A 250 -21.93 -46.26 -10.85
C ARG A 250 -21.92 -47.64 -11.49
N GLN A 251 -21.50 -47.74 -12.75
CA GLN A 251 -21.39 -49.03 -13.45
C GLN A 251 -20.36 -49.95 -12.79
N ALA A 252 -19.25 -49.39 -12.31
CA ALA A 252 -18.25 -50.12 -11.54
C ALA A 252 -18.87 -50.75 -10.28
N VAL A 253 -19.65 -49.99 -9.50
CA VAL A 253 -20.38 -50.51 -8.34
C VAL A 253 -21.39 -51.60 -8.73
N ASP A 254 -22.14 -51.41 -9.82
CA ASP A 254 -23.08 -52.41 -10.33
C ASP A 254 -22.39 -53.73 -10.73
N SER A 255 -21.16 -53.63 -11.26
CA SER A 255 -20.38 -54.77 -11.73
C SER A 255 -19.70 -55.58 -10.62
N MET A 256 -19.69 -55.07 -9.37
CA MET A 256 -19.08 -55.78 -8.25
C MET A 256 -19.85 -57.09 -7.94
N THR A 257 -19.09 -58.17 -7.79
CA THR A 257 -19.60 -59.51 -7.49
C THR A 257 -19.07 -59.98 -6.15
N TRP A 258 -19.99 -60.28 -5.23
CA TRP A 258 -19.65 -60.88 -3.95
C TRP A 258 -19.40 -62.37 -4.10
N PHE A 259 -18.44 -62.89 -3.35
CA PHE A 259 -18.21 -64.31 -3.27
C PHE A 259 -19.41 -65.01 -2.64
N ASN A 260 -19.80 -66.15 -3.19
CA ASN A 260 -20.86 -66.97 -2.65
C ASN A 260 -20.23 -68.13 -1.88
N ARG A 261 -20.65 -68.33 -0.62
CA ARG A 261 -20.18 -69.42 0.25
C ARG A 261 -20.37 -70.81 -0.36
N LYS A 262 -21.19 -70.97 -1.41
CA LYS A 262 -21.39 -72.23 -2.14
C LYS A 262 -20.40 -72.48 -3.29
N ASP A 263 -19.69 -71.46 -3.74
CA ASP A 263 -18.85 -71.48 -4.95
C ASP A 263 -17.34 -71.48 -4.60
N ILE A 264 -16.95 -72.01 -3.43
CA ILE A 264 -15.61 -71.88 -2.83
C ILE A 264 -14.54 -72.52 -3.72
N GLN A 265 -13.97 -71.72 -4.61
CA GLN A 265 -12.65 -71.91 -5.19
C GLN A 265 -11.76 -70.79 -4.64
N ASN A 266 -10.82 -71.13 -3.76
CA ASN A 266 -9.57 -70.45 -3.41
C ASN A 266 -9.50 -68.90 -3.31
N GLU A 267 -10.58 -68.13 -3.27
CA GLU A 267 -10.53 -66.66 -3.27
C GLU A 267 -11.46 -65.99 -2.24
N ASP A 268 -12.15 -66.78 -1.43
CA ASP A 268 -13.06 -66.31 -0.38
C ASP A 268 -12.29 -66.01 0.91
N GLY A 269 -12.01 -64.73 1.17
CA GLY A 269 -11.41 -64.24 2.40
C GLY A 269 -11.68 -62.75 2.65
N THR A 270 -11.17 -62.18 3.75
CA THR A 270 -11.42 -60.79 4.18
C THR A 270 -10.09 -60.06 4.45
N ASN A 271 -9.31 -59.79 3.41
CA ASN A 271 -7.96 -59.22 3.52
C ASN A 271 -7.98 -57.69 3.66
N ILE A 272 -8.41 -57.21 4.84
CA ILE A 272 -8.49 -55.79 5.19
C ILE A 272 -7.13 -55.09 5.00
N ALA A 273 -6.03 -55.77 5.36
CA ALA A 273 -4.68 -55.22 5.23
C ALA A 273 -4.31 -54.88 3.78
N ALA A 274 -4.64 -55.76 2.82
CA ALA A 274 -4.38 -55.50 1.40
C ALA A 274 -5.17 -54.28 0.88
N ALA A 275 -6.43 -54.13 1.31
CA ALA A 275 -7.25 -52.99 0.92
C ALA A 275 -6.72 -51.67 1.47
N LEU A 276 -6.34 -51.64 2.76
CA LEU A 276 -5.75 -50.47 3.41
C LEU A 276 -4.39 -50.11 2.82
N ASN A 277 -3.55 -51.09 2.46
CA ASN A 277 -2.27 -50.84 1.80
C ASN A 277 -2.46 -50.22 0.40
N LEU A 278 -3.46 -50.67 -0.36
CA LEU A 278 -3.80 -50.03 -1.63
C LEU A 278 -4.28 -48.59 -1.43
N ALA A 279 -5.10 -48.33 -0.41
CA ALA A 279 -5.53 -46.98 -0.08
C ALA A 279 -4.33 -46.10 0.31
N ALA A 280 -3.43 -46.58 1.17
CA ALA A 280 -2.21 -45.84 1.54
C ALA A 280 -1.37 -45.46 0.32
N ALA A 281 -1.19 -46.40 -0.63
CA ALA A 281 -0.45 -46.14 -1.87
C ALA A 281 -1.17 -45.15 -2.81
N GLY A 282 -2.50 -45.03 -2.73
CA GLY A 282 -3.28 -44.11 -3.55
C GLY A 282 -3.25 -42.65 -3.07
N GLY A 283 -2.77 -42.38 -1.85
CA GLY A 283 -2.68 -41.03 -1.27
C GLY A 283 -4.03 -40.34 -1.19
N TYR A 284 -4.88 -40.79 -0.27
CA TYR A 284 -6.22 -40.26 -0.02
C TYR A 284 -6.25 -39.42 1.27
N ASP A 285 -7.16 -38.46 1.36
CA ASP A 285 -7.39 -37.66 2.56
C ASP A 285 -8.30 -38.40 3.55
N ALA A 286 -9.25 -39.20 3.03
CA ALA A 286 -10.18 -39.99 3.83
C ALA A 286 -10.39 -41.40 3.24
N VAL A 287 -10.52 -42.39 4.11
CA VAL A 287 -10.78 -43.80 3.76
C VAL A 287 -12.06 -44.24 4.46
N ILE A 288 -13.07 -44.66 3.70
CA ILE A 288 -14.31 -45.24 4.22
C ILE A 288 -14.24 -46.75 4.03
N LEU A 289 -14.18 -47.50 5.13
CA LEU A 289 -14.10 -48.95 5.13
C LEU A 289 -15.47 -49.55 5.48
N VAL A 290 -16.01 -50.39 4.60
CA VAL A 290 -17.24 -51.16 4.81
C VAL A 290 -16.86 -52.64 4.91
N SER A 291 -16.95 -53.22 6.10
CA SER A 291 -16.57 -54.63 6.37
C SER A 291 -17.27 -55.17 7.62
N ASP A 292 -17.32 -56.49 7.77
CA ASP A 292 -17.75 -57.16 9.01
C ASP A 292 -16.65 -57.19 10.09
N GLY A 293 -15.44 -56.77 9.74
CA GLY A 293 -14.31 -56.63 10.66
C GLY A 293 -13.61 -57.94 11.03
N GLN A 294 -13.75 -58.99 10.21
CA GLN A 294 -13.18 -60.31 10.48
C GLN A 294 -12.01 -60.62 9.54
N PRO A 295 -10.81 -60.03 9.74
CA PRO A 295 -9.74 -60.15 8.77
C PRO A 295 -9.24 -61.59 8.64
N ASN A 296 -9.12 -62.08 7.42
CA ASN A 296 -8.54 -63.39 7.10
C ASN A 296 -8.00 -63.37 5.66
N ASN A 297 -6.85 -64.01 5.42
CA ASN A 297 -6.13 -63.89 4.14
C ASN A 297 -6.03 -65.18 3.31
N THR A 298 -6.55 -66.31 3.80
CA THR A 298 -6.26 -67.64 3.23
C THR A 298 -7.33 -68.18 2.29
N SER A 299 -6.87 -68.77 1.19
CA SER A 299 -7.63 -69.46 0.15
C SER A 299 -7.96 -70.94 0.46
N ALA A 300 -7.63 -71.47 1.64
CA ALA A 300 -7.85 -72.87 1.99
C ALA A 300 -8.50 -73.01 3.37
N SER A 301 -9.74 -73.53 3.37
CA SER A 301 -10.54 -73.94 4.53
C SER A 301 -10.85 -72.87 5.60
N GLY A 302 -11.77 -71.96 5.24
CA GLY A 302 -12.97 -71.59 6.01
C GLY A 302 -12.81 -70.85 7.36
N ASP A 303 -13.37 -69.65 7.45
CA ASP A 303 -13.88 -68.98 8.67
C ASP A 303 -12.88 -68.50 9.75
N ASN A 304 -11.58 -68.41 9.46
CA ASN A 304 -10.56 -68.35 10.52
C ASN A 304 -9.64 -67.11 10.43
N THR A 305 -9.69 -66.24 11.43
CA THR A 305 -8.79 -65.08 11.58
C THR A 305 -7.53 -65.49 12.35
N SER A 306 -6.32 -65.13 11.90
CA SER A 306 -5.09 -65.32 12.69
C SER A 306 -4.62 -64.04 13.41
N ASP A 307 -3.79 -64.19 14.44
CA ASP A 307 -3.16 -63.03 15.10
C ASP A 307 -2.35 -62.16 14.13
N ARG A 308 -1.75 -62.79 13.11
CA ARG A 308 -1.02 -62.08 12.05
C ARG A 308 -1.97 -61.25 11.17
N ASP A 309 -3.17 -61.73 10.89
CA ASP A 309 -4.17 -60.97 10.13
C ASP A 309 -4.62 -59.73 10.89
N LEU A 310 -4.80 -59.85 12.22
CA LEU A 310 -5.13 -58.73 13.10
C LEU A 310 -4.01 -57.67 13.10
N LEU A 311 -2.75 -58.11 13.30
CA LEU A 311 -1.60 -57.21 13.25
C LEU A 311 -1.43 -56.52 11.90
N ASN A 312 -1.50 -57.29 10.80
CA ASN A 312 -1.35 -56.75 9.45
C ASN A 312 -2.41 -55.69 9.15
N ALA A 313 -3.66 -55.88 9.61
CA ALA A 313 -4.71 -54.89 9.42
C ALA A 313 -4.46 -53.63 10.24
N ILE A 314 -4.00 -53.75 11.51
CA ILE A 314 -3.66 -52.59 12.34
C ILE A 314 -2.46 -51.82 11.76
N ASP A 315 -1.42 -52.52 11.32
CA ASP A 315 -0.23 -51.90 10.73
C ASP A 315 -0.56 -51.17 9.43
N ALA A 316 -1.39 -51.77 8.56
CA ALA A 316 -1.88 -51.12 7.34
C ALA A 316 -2.75 -49.89 7.65
N ALA A 317 -3.60 -49.96 8.68
CA ALA A 317 -4.38 -48.80 9.13
C ALA A 317 -3.48 -47.66 9.66
N ASN A 318 -2.42 -48.01 10.40
CA ASN A 318 -1.46 -47.02 10.86
C ASN A 318 -0.67 -46.40 9.70
N ALA A 319 -0.34 -47.18 8.66
CA ALA A 319 0.28 -46.66 7.44
C ALA A 319 -0.62 -45.61 6.76
N VAL A 320 -1.92 -45.90 6.59
CA VAL A 320 -2.90 -44.93 6.07
C VAL A 320 -2.91 -43.66 6.93
N LYS A 321 -3.05 -43.77 8.25
CA LYS A 321 -3.09 -42.60 9.14
C LYS A 321 -1.79 -41.78 9.15
N SER A 322 -0.64 -42.45 8.99
CA SER A 322 0.67 -41.79 8.93
C SER A 322 0.86 -40.93 7.68
N SER A 323 0.12 -41.22 6.61
CA SER A 323 0.07 -40.37 5.42
C SER A 323 -0.73 -39.07 5.61
N GLY A 324 -1.40 -38.92 6.76
CA GLY A 324 -2.28 -37.80 7.07
C GLY A 324 -3.76 -38.14 6.97
N ALA A 325 -4.12 -39.24 6.32
CA ALA A 325 -5.51 -39.64 6.08
C ALA A 325 -6.29 -39.98 7.36
N ALA A 326 -7.62 -39.85 7.31
CA ALA A 326 -8.53 -40.34 8.34
C ALA A 326 -9.29 -41.61 7.87
N ILE A 327 -9.52 -42.56 8.78
CA ILE A 327 -10.24 -43.82 8.50
C ILE A 327 -11.61 -43.82 9.20
N PHE A 328 -12.66 -44.03 8.40
CA PHE A 328 -14.06 -44.13 8.81
C PHE A 328 -14.53 -45.57 8.61
N GLY A 329 -14.72 -46.32 9.70
CA GLY A 329 -15.21 -47.70 9.66
C GLY A 329 -16.73 -47.79 9.76
N LEU A 330 -17.33 -48.59 8.88
CA LEU A 330 -18.75 -48.96 8.89
C LEU A 330 -18.87 -50.48 9.05
N GLY A 331 -19.28 -50.92 10.24
CA GLY A 331 -19.48 -52.33 10.55
C GLY A 331 -20.76 -52.89 9.96
N ILE A 332 -20.65 -53.91 9.09
CA ILE A 332 -21.80 -54.68 8.59
C ILE A 332 -21.97 -55.96 9.44
N THR A 333 -23.01 -56.00 10.28
CA THR A 333 -23.24 -57.13 11.20
C THR A 333 -23.89 -58.32 10.48
N GLY A 334 -23.19 -59.46 10.40
CA GLY A 334 -23.74 -60.71 9.85
C GLY A 334 -23.23 -62.01 10.45
N GLY A 335 -22.10 -61.99 11.17
CA GLY A 335 -21.55 -63.16 11.87
C GLY A 335 -21.54 -62.95 13.37
N GLY A 336 -21.76 -64.02 14.14
CA GLY A 336 -21.36 -64.05 15.54
C GLY A 336 -19.84 -63.86 15.69
N GLU A 337 -19.36 -63.89 16.93
CA GLU A 337 -17.93 -63.82 17.18
C GLU A 337 -17.19 -64.98 16.49
N THR A 338 -16.07 -64.71 15.83
CA THR A 338 -15.29 -65.73 15.11
C THR A 338 -14.12 -66.23 15.94
N ALA A 339 -13.75 -67.49 15.79
CA ALA A 339 -12.61 -68.05 16.50
C ALA A 339 -11.27 -67.58 15.89
N VAL A 340 -10.32 -67.22 16.73
CA VAL A 340 -8.99 -66.72 16.32
C VAL A 340 -7.94 -67.81 16.42
N TYR A 341 -7.20 -68.01 15.33
CA TYR A 341 -6.10 -68.98 15.20
C TYR A 341 -4.78 -68.40 15.67
N ASN A 342 -4.03 -69.26 16.35
CA ASN A 342 -2.61 -69.04 16.51
C ASN A 342 -1.88 -69.65 15.30
N LEU A 343 -1.06 -68.85 14.61
CA LEU A 343 -0.06 -69.38 13.69
C LEU A 343 1.08 -70.02 14.50
N MET A 344 0.80 -71.13 15.17
CA MET A 344 1.87 -72.03 15.58
C MET A 344 2.45 -72.63 14.30
N ASN A 345 3.77 -72.58 14.18
CA ASN A 345 4.53 -73.39 13.23
C ASN A 345 3.91 -74.78 13.15
N ASN A 346 3.47 -75.17 11.95
CA ASN A 346 3.23 -76.56 11.62
C ASN A 346 4.58 -77.28 11.84
N PRO A 347 4.77 -78.10 12.90
CA PRO A 347 5.98 -78.88 12.99
C PRO A 347 5.87 -79.86 11.84
N VAL A 348 6.76 -79.70 10.87
CA VAL A 348 6.87 -80.51 9.65
C VAL A 348 6.64 -82.00 10.02
N GLY A 349 5.44 -82.51 9.75
CA GLY A 349 5.12 -83.94 9.86
C GLY A 349 4.07 -84.39 10.88
N GLY A 350 3.51 -83.53 11.74
CA GLY A 350 2.51 -83.95 12.73
C GLY A 350 1.06 -83.68 12.32
N ARG A 351 0.34 -84.67 11.75
CA ARG A 351 -1.13 -84.57 11.68
C ARG A 351 -1.71 -84.62 13.09
N GLY A 352 -2.31 -83.52 13.54
CA GLY A 352 -3.39 -83.57 14.55
C GLY A 352 -3.10 -83.04 15.96
N VAL A 353 -2.38 -81.92 16.12
CA VAL A 353 -2.36 -81.17 17.40
C VAL A 353 -2.83 -79.73 17.20
N ASP A 354 -4.15 -79.54 17.28
CA ASP A 354 -4.81 -78.60 18.19
C ASP A 354 -4.20 -77.17 18.33
N SER A 355 -4.40 -76.34 17.29
CA SER A 355 -3.92 -74.95 17.14
C SER A 355 -4.87 -73.85 17.70
N TRP A 356 -5.74 -74.18 18.65
CA TRP A 356 -6.89 -73.34 19.06
C TRP A 356 -6.81 -72.76 20.47
N TRP A 357 -5.67 -72.92 21.10
CA TRP A 357 -5.60 -73.16 22.53
C TRP A 357 -4.59 -72.18 23.17
N PHE A 358 -5.06 -71.37 24.13
CA PHE A 358 -4.28 -70.30 24.77
C PHE A 358 -4.08 -70.52 26.26
N ALA A 359 -2.99 -69.96 26.81
CA ALA A 359 -2.78 -69.94 28.25
C ALA A 359 -3.76 -68.95 28.90
N ASP A 360 -4.37 -69.36 30.02
CA ASP A 360 -5.29 -68.50 30.78
C ASP A 360 -4.60 -67.27 31.43
N SER A 361 -3.31 -67.08 31.28
CA SER A 361 -2.56 -65.91 31.75
C SER A 361 -2.49 -64.75 30.76
N ASP A 362 -2.88 -64.94 29.49
CA ASP A 362 -2.59 -63.95 28.45
C ASP A 362 -3.51 -62.72 28.54
N PRO A 363 -2.97 -61.49 28.48
CA PRO A 363 -3.77 -60.27 28.39
C PRO A 363 -4.46 -60.19 27.03
N LEU A 364 -5.79 -60.01 27.03
CA LEU A 364 -6.58 -59.89 25.81
C LEU A 364 -6.99 -58.44 25.53
N PRO A 365 -6.79 -57.95 24.30
CA PRO A 365 -7.49 -56.79 23.77
C PRO A 365 -9.01 -56.84 24.00
N SER A 366 -9.65 -55.68 24.16
CA SER A 366 -11.09 -55.59 24.43
C SER A 366 -12.00 -56.10 23.30
N TYR A 367 -11.45 -56.29 22.10
CA TYR A 367 -12.14 -56.91 20.95
C TYR A 367 -11.98 -58.44 20.91
N MET A 368 -11.23 -59.03 21.84
CA MET A 368 -11.14 -60.47 22.01
C MET A 368 -11.67 -60.88 23.38
N ARG A 369 -12.35 -62.02 23.46
CA ARG A 369 -12.69 -62.65 24.73
C ARG A 369 -12.35 -64.12 24.73
N ARG A 370 -12.37 -64.71 25.92
CA ARG A 370 -12.26 -66.17 26.09
C ARG A 370 -13.64 -66.80 25.92
N ALA A 371 -13.73 -67.87 25.13
CA ALA A 371 -14.91 -68.71 25.07
C ALA A 371 -15.06 -69.49 26.38
N ASN A 372 -16.24 -69.47 26.99
CA ASN A 372 -16.48 -70.19 28.24
C ASN A 372 -16.67 -71.70 27.98
N ARG A 373 -16.58 -72.53 29.02
CA ARG A 373 -16.62 -74.00 28.90
C ARG A 373 -17.98 -74.53 28.42
N ASP A 374 -19.07 -73.78 28.62
CA ASP A 374 -20.43 -74.20 28.28
C ASP A 374 -20.78 -73.85 26.81
N GLU A 375 -20.25 -72.76 26.27
CA GLU A 375 -20.25 -72.42 24.83
C GLU A 375 -19.54 -73.51 23.99
N LYS A 376 -18.58 -74.24 24.56
CA LYS A 376 -17.89 -75.37 23.91
C LYS A 376 -18.80 -76.59 23.65
N LEU A 377 -20.04 -76.62 24.17
CA LEU A 377 -20.94 -77.79 24.10
C LEU A 377 -22.24 -77.58 23.30
N GLU A 378 -22.73 -76.35 23.12
CA GLU A 378 -24.08 -76.09 22.57
C GLU A 378 -24.18 -75.87 21.05
N GLU A 379 -23.10 -75.57 20.31
CA GLU A 379 -23.17 -75.43 18.85
C GLU A 379 -23.13 -76.79 18.12
N ALA A 380 -24.22 -77.55 18.21
CA ALA A 380 -24.45 -78.73 17.39
C ALA A 380 -25.66 -78.51 16.46
N GLY A 381 -25.42 -77.79 15.36
CA GLY A 381 -26.32 -77.84 14.21
C GLY A 381 -26.28 -79.23 13.54
N PRO A 382 -27.37 -79.71 12.90
CA PRO A 382 -27.49 -81.10 12.41
C PRO A 382 -26.53 -81.54 11.29
N ASN A 383 -25.71 -80.64 10.73
CA ASN A 383 -25.00 -80.89 9.48
C ASN A 383 -23.46 -80.92 9.65
N ASN A 384 -22.96 -82.10 10.05
CA ASN A 384 -21.70 -82.74 9.63
C ASN A 384 -20.44 -81.89 9.36
N TYR A 385 -19.86 -81.29 10.40
CA TYR A 385 -18.40 -81.32 10.58
C TYR A 385 -18.10 -81.36 12.09
N LEU A 386 -17.67 -82.53 12.59
CA LEU A 386 -17.26 -82.68 13.99
C LEU A 386 -15.73 -82.54 14.07
N PRO A 387 -15.19 -81.57 14.83
CA PRO A 387 -13.76 -81.51 15.11
C PRO A 387 -13.29 -82.73 15.96
N ALA A 388 -12.05 -83.17 15.72
CA ALA A 388 -11.49 -84.45 16.18
C ALA A 388 -11.54 -84.70 17.70
N TRP A 389 -11.65 -83.64 18.52
CA TRP A 389 -11.72 -83.75 19.98
C TRP A 389 -13.00 -84.41 20.51
N LYS A 390 -14.07 -84.49 19.71
CA LYS A 390 -15.29 -85.25 20.09
C LYS A 390 -15.05 -86.76 20.10
N TYR A 391 -14.11 -87.28 19.29
CA TYR A 391 -13.72 -88.70 19.33
C TYR A 391 -13.00 -89.05 20.65
N TYR A 392 -12.23 -88.11 21.21
CA TYR A 392 -11.45 -88.35 22.42
C TYR A 392 -12.34 -88.44 23.68
N ASN A 393 -13.35 -87.57 23.79
CA ASN A 393 -14.24 -87.54 24.95
C ASN A 393 -15.34 -88.62 24.93
N VAL A 394 -15.81 -89.05 23.75
CA VAL A 394 -16.79 -90.15 23.65
C VAL A 394 -16.13 -91.50 24.00
N THR A 395 -14.84 -91.68 23.71
CA THR A 395 -14.08 -92.89 24.08
C THR A 395 -13.82 -92.96 25.59
N LEU A 396 -13.52 -91.84 26.25
CA LEU A 396 -13.37 -91.77 27.72
C LEU A 396 -14.69 -92.01 28.47
N LYS A 397 -15.82 -91.54 27.91
CA LYS A 397 -17.16 -91.83 28.45
C LYS A 397 -17.53 -93.31 28.28
N GLY A 398 -17.21 -93.90 27.13
CA GLY A 398 -17.38 -95.34 26.88
C GLY A 398 -16.57 -96.23 27.83
N LEU A 399 -15.36 -95.81 28.23
CA LEU A 399 -14.50 -96.52 29.18
C LEU A 399 -14.97 -96.39 30.64
N TYR A 400 -15.64 -95.28 30.98
CA TYR A 400 -16.28 -95.08 32.29
C TYR A 400 -17.56 -95.93 32.43
N ASP A 401 -18.36 -96.02 31.36
CA ASP A 401 -19.64 -96.74 31.36
C ASP A 401 -19.47 -98.29 31.33
N ILE A 402 -18.30 -98.82 30.92
CA ILE A 402 -17.98 -100.27 30.96
C ILE A 402 -17.13 -100.72 32.17
N GLY A 403 -16.90 -99.85 33.16
CA GLY A 403 -16.44 -100.26 34.49
C GLY A 403 -14.97 -100.73 34.60
N LEU A 404 -14.07 -100.32 33.71
CA LEU A 404 -12.67 -100.77 33.69
C LEU A 404 -11.67 -99.93 34.52
N LEU A 405 -12.12 -99.00 35.36
CA LEU A 405 -11.28 -98.25 36.29
C LEU A 405 -11.80 -98.37 37.75
N PRO A 406 -11.04 -98.99 38.68
CA PRO A 406 -11.49 -99.17 40.06
C PRO A 406 -11.20 -97.96 40.97
N VAL A 407 -12.06 -97.82 41.99
CA VAL A 407 -12.09 -96.77 43.02
C VAL A 407 -10.96 -96.94 44.07
N LYS A 408 -10.35 -95.80 44.45
CA LYS A 408 -9.48 -95.48 45.62
C LYS A 408 -8.77 -96.63 46.37
N GLY A 409 -7.44 -96.62 46.30
CA GLY A 409 -6.55 -97.18 47.35
C GLY A 409 -5.20 -97.72 46.85
N THR A 410 -4.12 -96.97 47.09
CA THR A 410 -2.68 -97.38 47.20
C THR A 410 -2.02 -98.23 46.09
N VAL A 411 -1.35 -97.51 45.16
CA VAL A 411 -0.16 -97.76 44.27
C VAL A 411 0.28 -99.20 43.85
N PRO A 412 0.71 -99.42 42.59
CA PRO A 412 1.95 -98.85 42.05
C PRO A 412 1.84 -98.23 40.64
N ASN A 413 2.75 -97.27 40.39
CA ASN A 413 3.07 -96.66 39.09
C ASN A 413 2.81 -97.59 37.89
N ARG A 414 1.74 -97.29 37.14
CA ARG A 414 1.65 -97.68 35.73
C ARG A 414 1.41 -96.41 34.94
N THR A 415 2.44 -96.02 34.21
CA THR A 415 2.54 -94.88 33.30
C THR A 415 1.31 -94.81 32.39
N VAL A 416 0.28 -94.09 32.82
CA VAL A 416 -0.73 -93.51 31.94
C VAL A 416 -0.48 -92.03 32.04
N GLY A 417 0.06 -91.44 30.97
CA GLY A 417 0.53 -90.06 30.94
C GLY A 417 -0.55 -89.11 31.44
N THR A 418 -0.44 -88.71 32.70
CA THR A 418 -1.01 -87.46 33.21
C THR A 418 -0.20 -86.34 32.59
N GLY A 419 -0.40 -86.12 31.30
CA GLY A 419 -0.22 -84.81 30.72
C GLY A 419 -1.32 -83.95 31.32
N SER A 420 -0.98 -83.20 32.37
CA SER A 420 -1.66 -81.97 32.69
C SER A 420 -1.53 -81.06 31.48
N SER A 421 -2.39 -81.26 30.47
CA SER A 421 -2.56 -80.30 29.39
C SER A 421 -2.99 -78.98 30.04
N PRO A 422 -2.29 -77.87 29.79
CA PRO A 422 -2.72 -76.56 30.23
C PRO A 422 -4.21 -76.36 29.89
N LEU A 423 -4.95 -75.68 30.77
CA LEU A 423 -6.34 -75.30 30.52
C LEU A 423 -6.35 -74.35 29.33
N TYR A 424 -6.47 -74.90 28.14
CA TYR A 424 -6.46 -74.11 26.93
C TYR A 424 -7.86 -73.52 26.68
N THR A 425 -7.93 -72.19 26.57
CA THR A 425 -9.15 -71.46 26.18
C THR A 425 -9.10 -71.11 24.70
N MET A 426 -10.26 -71.05 24.03
CA MET A 426 -10.37 -70.51 22.67
C MET A 426 -10.62 -68.99 22.77
N ARG A 427 -10.03 -68.21 21.86
CA ARG A 427 -10.32 -66.77 21.72
C ARG A 427 -11.35 -66.55 20.64
N THR A 428 -12.32 -65.70 20.95
CA THR A 428 -13.31 -65.22 19.98
C THR A 428 -13.06 -63.74 19.70
N LEU A 429 -13.22 -63.35 18.44
CA LEU A 429 -13.07 -62.00 17.91
C LEU A 429 -14.44 -61.35 17.75
N ASP A 430 -14.58 -60.17 18.33
CA ASP A 430 -15.65 -59.23 17.98
C ASP A 430 -15.13 -58.31 16.86
N GLY A 431 -15.47 -58.62 15.62
CA GLY A 431 -14.97 -57.91 14.43
C GLY A 431 -15.30 -56.42 14.44
N ASN A 432 -16.44 -56.04 15.00
CA ASN A 432 -16.84 -54.64 15.13
C ASN A 432 -15.96 -53.90 16.14
N LYS A 433 -15.77 -54.48 17.33
CA LYS A 433 -14.85 -53.91 18.32
C LYS A 433 -13.42 -53.90 17.81
N PHE A 434 -13.04 -54.86 16.97
CA PHE A 434 -11.73 -54.89 16.35
C PHE A 434 -11.53 -53.69 15.43
N MET A 435 -12.40 -53.45 14.45
CA MET A 435 -12.31 -52.24 13.62
C MET A 435 -12.36 -50.95 14.45
N GLN A 436 -13.28 -50.87 15.42
CA GLN A 436 -13.40 -49.73 16.33
C GLN A 436 -12.11 -49.47 17.14
N SER A 437 -11.24 -50.46 17.29
CA SER A 437 -10.01 -50.29 18.06
C SER A 437 -8.97 -49.41 17.35
N TRP A 438 -9.02 -49.29 16.03
CA TRP A 438 -7.96 -48.62 15.24
C TRP A 438 -8.43 -47.59 14.20
N VAL A 439 -9.72 -47.54 13.84
CA VAL A 439 -10.27 -46.46 12.98
C VAL A 439 -10.44 -45.14 13.77
N ASP A 440 -10.45 -44.01 13.07
CA ASP A 440 -10.60 -42.69 13.69
C ASP A 440 -12.06 -42.36 14.02
N SER A 441 -13.00 -42.87 13.22
CA SER A 441 -14.44 -42.80 13.45
C SER A 441 -15.08 -44.12 13.10
N TYR A 442 -15.97 -44.61 13.97
CA TYR A 442 -16.63 -45.90 13.78
C TYR A 442 -18.14 -45.78 13.97
N ASP A 443 -18.90 -46.39 13.08
CA ASP A 443 -20.36 -46.52 13.21
C ASP A 443 -20.77 -48.00 13.03
N THR A 444 -21.74 -48.44 13.82
CA THR A 444 -22.28 -49.80 13.76
C THR A 444 -23.66 -49.78 13.15
N VAL A 445 -23.93 -50.70 12.23
CA VAL A 445 -25.28 -50.96 11.75
C VAL A 445 -25.84 -52.08 12.63
N ASN A 446 -26.62 -51.75 13.67
CA ASN A 446 -27.26 -52.74 14.55
C ASN A 446 -28.23 -53.61 13.77
N SER A 447 -27.92 -54.90 13.53
CA SER A 447 -28.76 -56.06 13.07
C SER A 447 -29.82 -55.87 11.97
N ASP A 448 -30.09 -54.65 11.53
CA ASP A 448 -31.05 -54.23 10.51
C ASP A 448 -30.28 -53.28 9.57
N LEU A 449 -29.82 -53.86 8.46
CA LEU A 449 -28.96 -53.20 7.48
C LEU A 449 -29.71 -52.24 6.55
N SER A 450 -30.95 -51.89 6.89
CA SER A 450 -31.71 -50.81 6.25
C SER A 450 -31.04 -49.43 6.33
N ASN A 451 -30.07 -49.23 7.24
CA ASN A 451 -29.45 -47.92 7.51
C ASN A 451 -28.02 -47.73 6.95
N LEU A 452 -27.40 -48.71 6.27
CA LEU A 452 -26.02 -48.54 5.73
C LEU A 452 -25.94 -47.37 4.74
N GLU A 453 -26.95 -47.23 3.90
CA GLU A 453 -27.07 -46.12 2.96
C GLU A 453 -27.16 -44.77 3.71
N THR A 454 -27.94 -44.70 4.79
CA THR A 454 -28.05 -43.50 5.64
C THR A 454 -26.74 -43.16 6.36
N LYS A 455 -25.93 -44.15 6.75
CA LYS A 455 -24.62 -43.91 7.38
C LYS A 455 -23.59 -43.39 6.39
N ILE A 456 -23.53 -43.97 5.19
CA ILE A 456 -22.71 -43.41 4.10
C ILE A 456 -23.21 -42.02 3.69
N ASP A 457 -24.53 -41.83 3.64
CA ASP A 457 -25.12 -40.52 3.37
C ASP A 457 -24.65 -39.50 4.41
N ALA A 458 -24.76 -39.80 5.70
CA ALA A 458 -24.29 -38.92 6.76
C ALA A 458 -22.79 -38.60 6.67
N LEU A 459 -21.96 -39.56 6.24
CA LEU A 459 -20.52 -39.36 6.08
C LEU A 459 -20.14 -38.53 4.86
N THR A 460 -20.93 -38.57 3.79
CA THR A 460 -20.57 -37.97 2.49
C THR A 460 -21.44 -36.78 2.08
N SER A 461 -22.56 -36.55 2.78
CA SER A 461 -23.51 -35.45 2.53
C SER A 461 -23.07 -34.09 3.06
N GLY A 462 -21.92 -34.02 3.76
CA GLY A 462 -21.32 -32.78 4.27
C GLY A 462 -21.12 -31.68 3.23
N CYS A 463 -21.19 -32.04 1.95
CA CYS A 463 -21.09 -31.12 0.83
C CYS A 463 -22.35 -30.33 0.47
N TRP A 464 -23.47 -30.61 1.12
CA TRP A 464 -24.71 -29.85 0.97
C TRP A 464 -24.82 -28.74 2.02
N GLY A 465 -25.34 -27.57 1.64
CA GLY A 465 -25.26 -26.35 2.46
C GLY A 465 -23.96 -25.57 2.29
N THR A 466 -23.32 -25.70 1.12
CA THR A 466 -22.05 -25.03 0.80
C THR A 466 -22.24 -23.85 -0.16
N VAL A 467 -21.48 -22.78 0.07
CA VAL A 467 -21.32 -21.64 -0.83
C VAL A 467 -19.88 -21.63 -1.34
N ASN A 468 -19.70 -21.91 -2.62
CA ASN A 468 -18.42 -21.86 -3.30
C ASN A 468 -18.28 -20.53 -4.02
N LEU A 469 -17.15 -19.85 -3.81
CA LEU A 469 -16.77 -18.65 -4.53
C LEU A 469 -15.75 -19.01 -5.60
N GLN A 470 -15.93 -18.44 -6.78
CA GLN A 470 -14.96 -18.46 -7.86
C GLN A 470 -14.53 -17.03 -8.15
N LYS A 471 -13.24 -16.76 -8.00
CA LYS A 471 -12.63 -15.49 -8.31
C LYS A 471 -12.22 -15.43 -9.77
N GLU A 472 -12.47 -14.28 -10.39
CA GLU A 472 -12.00 -13.94 -11.73
C GLU A 472 -11.45 -12.52 -11.76
N ILE A 473 -10.40 -12.30 -12.55
CA ILE A 473 -9.91 -10.95 -12.87
C ILE A 473 -10.43 -10.57 -14.25
N VAL A 474 -11.00 -9.38 -14.38
CA VAL A 474 -11.62 -8.86 -15.61
C VAL A 474 -10.98 -7.54 -16.03
N ASP A 475 -11.11 -7.21 -17.32
CA ASP A 475 -10.81 -5.87 -17.82
C ASP A 475 -11.92 -4.86 -17.52
N ALA A 476 -11.73 -3.60 -17.93
CA ALA A 476 -12.72 -2.53 -17.75
C ALA A 476 -14.08 -2.81 -18.43
N THR A 477 -14.14 -3.77 -19.36
CA THR A 477 -15.38 -4.19 -20.05
C THR A 477 -16.05 -5.39 -19.39
N GLY A 478 -15.47 -5.96 -18.34
CA GLY A 478 -15.99 -7.14 -17.64
C GLY A 478 -15.58 -8.47 -18.29
N LYS A 479 -14.59 -8.46 -19.18
CA LYS A 479 -14.10 -9.68 -19.83
C LYS A 479 -12.99 -10.32 -18.99
N ALA A 480 -13.14 -11.61 -18.69
CA ALA A 480 -12.15 -12.38 -17.93
C ALA A 480 -10.78 -12.40 -18.60
N GLN A 481 -9.74 -12.21 -17.79
CA GLN A 481 -8.33 -12.23 -18.17
C GLN A 481 -7.67 -13.51 -17.67
N SER A 482 -6.98 -14.21 -18.58
CA SER A 482 -6.23 -15.42 -18.26
C SER A 482 -4.84 -15.08 -17.70
N GLY A 483 -4.35 -15.85 -16.73
CA GLY A 483 -3.00 -15.71 -16.17
C GLY A 483 -2.84 -14.65 -15.07
N GLN A 484 -3.93 -13.99 -14.68
CA GLN A 484 -3.93 -13.05 -13.56
C GLN A 484 -3.97 -13.79 -12.21
N PRO A 485 -3.38 -13.23 -11.14
CA PRO A 485 -3.36 -13.86 -9.83
C PRO A 485 -4.78 -13.85 -9.24
N VAL A 486 -5.36 -15.04 -9.08
CA VAL A 486 -6.69 -15.24 -8.48
C VAL A 486 -6.63 -15.72 -7.03
N SER A 487 -5.44 -16.02 -6.52
CA SER A 487 -5.20 -16.44 -5.14
C SER A 487 -5.03 -15.27 -4.17
N GLY A 488 -5.33 -15.50 -2.89
CA GLY A 488 -5.11 -14.55 -1.80
C GLY A 488 -6.14 -13.41 -1.71
N PHE A 489 -7.30 -13.54 -2.37
CA PHE A 489 -8.44 -12.67 -2.08
C PHE A 489 -9.18 -13.19 -0.86
N GLU A 490 -9.33 -12.36 0.16
CA GLU A 490 -9.98 -12.76 1.41
C GLU A 490 -11.46 -12.43 1.39
N PHE A 491 -12.28 -13.40 1.77
CA PHE A 491 -13.71 -13.25 1.95
C PHE A 491 -14.08 -13.54 3.40
N VAL A 492 -14.88 -12.65 3.99
CA VAL A 492 -15.42 -12.79 5.34
C VAL A 492 -16.89 -13.14 5.25
N ALA A 493 -17.25 -14.33 5.74
CA ALA A 493 -18.63 -14.71 5.97
C ALA A 493 -19.09 -14.23 7.35
N ASP A 494 -20.26 -13.61 7.43
CA ASP A 494 -20.88 -13.23 8.71
C ASP A 494 -21.00 -14.42 9.68
N LYS A 495 -21.27 -15.61 9.13
CA LYS A 495 -21.31 -16.90 9.85
C LYS A 495 -20.98 -18.07 8.92
N ALA A 496 -20.14 -18.98 9.37
CA ALA A 496 -19.84 -20.24 8.69
C ALA A 496 -19.44 -21.34 9.70
N LEU A 497 -19.39 -22.60 9.26
CA LEU A 497 -18.82 -23.70 10.03
C LEU A 497 -17.30 -23.68 9.93
N ASN A 498 -16.65 -23.82 11.07
CA ASN A 498 -15.24 -24.17 11.20
C ASN A 498 -15.17 -25.56 11.86
N GLY A 499 -15.05 -26.60 11.03
CA GLY A 499 -15.29 -27.98 11.45
C GLY A 499 -16.75 -28.16 11.90
N SER A 500 -16.96 -28.58 13.14
CA SER A 500 -18.29 -28.79 13.72
C SER A 500 -18.90 -27.55 14.38
N ASN A 501 -18.14 -26.46 14.54
CA ASN A 501 -18.57 -25.27 15.29
C ASN A 501 -19.01 -24.14 14.37
N VAL A 502 -20.04 -23.39 14.78
CA VAL A 502 -20.41 -22.14 14.12
C VAL A 502 -19.45 -21.03 14.55
N GLN A 503 -18.81 -20.39 13.59
CA GLN A 503 -17.96 -19.23 13.80
C GLN A 503 -18.54 -18.01 13.09
N ASN A 504 -18.58 -16.88 13.80
CA ASN A 504 -18.93 -15.59 13.21
C ASN A 504 -17.69 -14.95 12.58
N ASN A 505 -17.88 -14.16 11.52
CA ASN A 505 -16.79 -13.49 10.79
C ASN A 505 -15.68 -14.47 10.37
N PHE A 506 -16.08 -15.58 9.75
CA PHE A 506 -15.15 -16.60 9.29
C PHE A 506 -14.50 -16.17 7.98
N THR A 507 -13.17 -16.09 7.97
CA THR A 507 -12.40 -15.62 6.81
C THR A 507 -11.80 -16.79 6.04
N VAL A 508 -11.95 -16.77 4.73
CA VAL A 508 -11.32 -17.73 3.81
C VAL A 508 -10.66 -16.97 2.67
N ALA A 509 -9.40 -17.28 2.39
CA ALA A 509 -8.67 -16.77 1.24
C ALA A 509 -8.86 -17.69 0.02
N THR A 510 -8.84 -17.12 -1.18
CA THR A 510 -8.89 -17.89 -2.42
C THR A 510 -7.60 -18.68 -2.67
N ASP A 511 -7.74 -19.92 -3.13
CA ASP A 511 -6.62 -20.80 -3.51
C ASP A 511 -5.96 -20.40 -4.85
N ALA A 512 -4.99 -21.18 -5.32
CA ALA A 512 -4.29 -20.98 -6.59
C ALA A 512 -5.22 -21.00 -7.83
N GLN A 513 -6.41 -21.57 -7.71
CA GLN A 513 -7.44 -21.65 -8.74
C GLN A 513 -8.54 -20.58 -8.55
N GLY A 514 -8.38 -19.70 -7.56
CA GLY A 514 -9.32 -18.63 -7.26
C GLY A 514 -10.56 -19.09 -6.50
N LYS A 515 -10.53 -20.24 -5.83
CA LYS A 515 -11.69 -20.80 -5.14
C LYS A 515 -11.62 -20.55 -3.64
N ALA A 516 -12.77 -20.25 -3.05
CA ALA A 516 -12.98 -20.23 -1.60
C ALA A 516 -14.30 -20.91 -1.29
N ALA A 517 -14.38 -21.68 -0.19
CA ALA A 517 -15.58 -22.42 0.17
C ALA A 517 -16.02 -22.11 1.59
N PHE A 518 -17.31 -21.84 1.76
CA PHE A 518 -17.95 -21.60 3.05
C PHE A 518 -18.98 -22.69 3.30
N HIS A 519 -18.82 -23.39 4.43
CA HIS A 519 -19.78 -24.36 4.91
C HIS A 519 -20.74 -23.67 5.86
N TYR A 520 -22.02 -23.94 5.74
CA TYR A 520 -23.01 -23.29 6.59
C TYR A 520 -23.51 -24.23 7.70
N PRO A 521 -23.73 -23.74 8.93
CA PRO A 521 -24.37 -24.56 9.96
C PRO A 521 -25.84 -24.64 9.68
N THR A 522 -26.48 -25.81 9.56
CA THR A 522 -27.78 -26.05 10.24
C THR A 522 -28.47 -27.34 9.77
N THR A 523 -29.28 -27.83 10.69
CA THR A 523 -30.32 -28.86 10.57
C THR A 523 -31.66 -28.33 10.00
N ALA A 524 -31.78 -27.06 9.59
CA ALA A 524 -33.05 -26.41 9.21
C ALA A 524 -33.03 -25.51 7.95
N GLY A 525 -31.86 -25.20 7.36
CA GLY A 525 -31.73 -24.37 6.15
C GLY A 525 -31.19 -22.97 6.47
N VAL A 526 -30.60 -22.31 5.48
CA VAL A 526 -29.68 -21.17 5.69
C VAL A 526 -30.38 -19.87 6.04
N GLY A 527 -31.57 -19.61 5.51
CA GLY A 527 -32.20 -18.30 5.67
C GLY A 527 -31.43 -17.21 4.92
N SER A 528 -30.25 -16.79 5.42
CA SER A 528 -29.32 -15.86 4.77
C SER A 528 -27.84 -15.97 5.23
N MET A 529 -26.88 -15.67 4.34
CA MET A 529 -25.43 -15.51 4.58
C MET A 529 -24.91 -14.24 3.90
N LYS A 530 -24.13 -13.42 4.60
CA LYS A 530 -23.44 -12.25 4.04
C LYS A 530 -21.95 -12.56 3.85
N LEU A 531 -21.44 -12.28 2.65
CA LEU A 531 -20.04 -12.41 2.28
C LEU A 531 -19.49 -11.03 1.92
N THR A 532 -18.36 -10.68 2.52
CA THR A 532 -17.66 -9.42 2.30
C THR A 532 -16.27 -9.70 1.75
N GLU A 533 -15.86 -9.06 0.67
CA GLU A 533 -14.49 -9.15 0.18
C GLU A 533 -13.62 -8.07 0.82
N THR A 534 -12.48 -8.47 1.37
CA THR A 534 -11.42 -7.53 1.73
C THR A 534 -10.70 -7.12 0.45
N GLU A 535 -10.83 -5.86 0.07
CA GLU A 535 -10.22 -5.33 -1.16
C GLU A 535 -8.70 -5.50 -1.11
N ARG A 536 -8.15 -6.23 -2.10
CA ARG A 536 -6.72 -6.46 -2.23
C ARG A 536 -6.07 -5.26 -2.93
N ASP A 537 -4.91 -4.84 -2.44
CA ASP A 537 -4.12 -3.77 -3.06
C ASP A 537 -3.94 -3.97 -4.56
N GLY A 538 -4.25 -2.91 -5.33
CA GLY A 538 -4.17 -2.92 -6.78
C GLY A 538 -5.36 -3.54 -7.50
N TYR A 539 -6.38 -4.03 -6.79
CA TYR A 539 -7.59 -4.60 -7.38
C TYR A 539 -8.86 -3.99 -6.79
N LYS A 540 -9.89 -3.84 -7.64
CA LYS A 540 -11.21 -3.35 -7.22
C LYS A 540 -12.31 -4.31 -7.61
N LEU A 541 -13.35 -4.39 -6.78
CA LEU A 541 -14.51 -5.20 -7.08
C LEU A 541 -15.23 -4.69 -8.34
N TYR A 542 -15.50 -5.60 -9.26
CA TYR A 542 -16.23 -5.33 -10.49
C TYR A 542 -17.73 -5.59 -10.29
N GLU A 543 -18.55 -4.59 -10.60
CA GLU A 543 -20.01 -4.72 -10.56
C GLU A 543 -20.53 -5.37 -11.84
N GLN A 544 -21.00 -6.61 -11.70
CA GLN A 544 -21.51 -7.43 -12.78
C GLN A 544 -22.97 -7.08 -13.11
N THR A 545 -23.43 -7.50 -14.29
CA THR A 545 -24.85 -7.45 -14.66
C THR A 545 -25.39 -8.87 -14.84
N ALA A 546 -26.38 -9.24 -14.04
CA ALA A 546 -27.03 -10.55 -14.10
C ALA A 546 -28.55 -10.40 -14.17
N ASN A 547 -29.18 -10.98 -15.19
CA ASN A 547 -30.62 -10.84 -15.45
C ASN A 547 -31.12 -9.38 -15.44
N GLY A 548 -30.30 -8.44 -15.95
CA GLY A 548 -30.60 -7.01 -15.98
C GLY A 548 -30.31 -6.23 -14.69
N ASN A 549 -29.96 -6.89 -13.59
CA ASN A 549 -29.65 -6.26 -12.31
C ASN A 549 -28.13 -6.15 -12.07
N LYS A 550 -27.72 -5.10 -11.35
CA LYS A 550 -26.35 -4.93 -10.87
C LYS A 550 -26.10 -5.83 -9.65
N THR A 551 -24.98 -6.55 -9.66
CA THR A 551 -24.60 -7.47 -8.58
C THR A 551 -23.09 -7.61 -8.48
N LEU A 552 -22.56 -7.86 -7.29
CA LEU A 552 -21.14 -8.13 -7.06
C LEU A 552 -20.79 -9.62 -7.28
N ALA A 553 -21.79 -10.49 -7.16
CA ALA A 553 -21.64 -11.92 -7.32
C ALA A 553 -22.69 -12.48 -8.29
N LYS A 554 -22.27 -13.33 -9.23
CA LYS A 554 -23.15 -14.06 -10.13
C LYS A 554 -23.21 -15.53 -9.71
N CYS A 555 -24.36 -15.96 -9.19
CA CYS A 555 -24.49 -17.30 -8.62
C CYS A 555 -25.29 -18.29 -9.48
N THR A 556 -24.97 -19.57 -9.34
CA THR A 556 -25.75 -20.74 -9.75
C THR A 556 -26.01 -21.63 -8.55
N ALA A 557 -27.08 -22.41 -8.56
CA ALA A 557 -27.40 -23.29 -7.44
C ALA A 557 -28.00 -24.62 -7.91
N VAL A 558 -27.68 -25.70 -7.20
CA VAL A 558 -28.24 -27.04 -7.42
C VAL A 558 -28.72 -27.66 -6.12
N ASP A 559 -29.75 -28.51 -6.18
CA ASP A 559 -30.24 -29.31 -5.05
C ASP A 559 -29.50 -30.66 -4.93
N LYS A 560 -29.80 -31.41 -3.86
CA LYS A 560 -29.20 -32.73 -3.58
C LYS A 560 -29.41 -33.79 -4.66
N ASP A 561 -30.42 -33.60 -5.51
CA ASP A 561 -30.74 -34.52 -6.60
C ASP A 561 -30.09 -34.04 -7.92
N GLY A 562 -29.31 -32.95 -7.89
CA GLY A 562 -28.62 -32.35 -9.03
C GLY A 562 -29.51 -31.46 -9.89
N ARG A 563 -30.71 -31.07 -9.43
CA ARG A 563 -31.60 -30.17 -10.17
C ARG A 563 -31.20 -28.72 -9.94
N ASN A 564 -31.34 -27.89 -10.96
CA ASN A 564 -31.07 -26.45 -10.84
C ASN A 564 -32.09 -25.78 -9.92
N VAL A 565 -31.59 -24.99 -8.96
CA VAL A 565 -32.39 -24.12 -8.10
C VAL A 565 -32.37 -22.71 -8.70
N ALA A 566 -33.54 -22.06 -8.76
CA ALA A 566 -33.65 -20.72 -9.30
C ALA A 566 -32.81 -19.71 -8.49
N VAL A 567 -32.07 -18.85 -9.19
CA VAL A 567 -31.31 -17.73 -8.61
C VAL A 567 -31.91 -16.41 -9.11
N SER A 568 -32.19 -15.51 -8.17
CA SER A 568 -32.71 -14.17 -8.42
C SER A 568 -31.78 -13.11 -7.82
N TYR A 569 -31.83 -11.89 -8.34
CA TYR A 569 -30.97 -10.79 -7.92
C TYR A 569 -31.85 -9.63 -7.41
N GLY A 570 -31.61 -9.17 -6.18
CA GLY A 570 -32.43 -8.18 -5.48
C GLY A 570 -33.65 -8.77 -4.78
N SER A 571 -34.63 -9.28 -5.54
CA SER A 571 -35.86 -9.86 -4.99
C SER A 571 -36.38 -11.01 -5.84
N GLY A 572 -36.94 -12.06 -5.23
CA GLY A 572 -37.50 -13.20 -5.95
C GLY A 572 -37.68 -14.46 -5.09
N SER A 573 -37.91 -15.59 -5.75
CA SER A 573 -38.01 -16.92 -5.13
C SER A 573 -36.76 -17.77 -5.40
N GLY A 574 -36.46 -18.72 -4.51
CA GLY A 574 -35.27 -19.57 -4.61
C GLY A 574 -34.09 -18.95 -3.87
N ILE A 575 -32.91 -18.96 -4.48
CA ILE A 575 -31.75 -18.24 -3.95
C ILE A 575 -31.85 -16.78 -4.37
N VAL A 576 -31.80 -15.84 -3.43
CA VAL A 576 -31.79 -14.40 -3.74
C VAL A 576 -30.42 -13.83 -3.40
N VAL A 577 -29.78 -13.18 -4.38
CA VAL A 577 -28.50 -12.48 -4.23
C VAL A 577 -28.77 -10.98 -4.11
N THR A 578 -28.39 -10.36 -3.00
CA THR A 578 -28.47 -8.91 -2.79
C THR A 578 -27.05 -8.36 -2.66
N SER A 579 -26.73 -7.25 -3.30
CA SER A 579 -25.39 -6.66 -3.31
C SER A 579 -25.38 -5.27 -2.68
N LYS A 580 -24.31 -4.95 -1.96
CA LYS A 580 -24.01 -3.63 -1.39
C LYS A 580 -22.57 -3.25 -1.74
N LYS A 581 -22.42 -2.40 -2.75
CA LYS A 581 -21.13 -2.08 -3.35
C LYS A 581 -20.23 -1.31 -2.39
N GLU A 582 -20.80 -0.35 -1.68
CA GLU A 582 -20.14 0.48 -0.68
C GLU A 582 -19.58 -0.32 0.52
N GLU A 583 -20.11 -1.53 0.75
CA GLU A 583 -19.63 -2.45 1.78
C GLU A 583 -18.75 -3.57 1.20
N ASN A 584 -18.46 -3.57 -0.11
CA ASN A 584 -17.81 -4.70 -0.82
C ASN A 584 -18.46 -6.06 -0.49
N ALA A 585 -19.79 -6.10 -0.32
CA ALA A 585 -20.49 -7.24 0.25
C ALA A 585 -21.73 -7.67 -0.56
N PHE A 586 -22.03 -8.96 -0.52
CA PHE A 586 -23.29 -9.51 -1.03
C PHE A 586 -23.89 -10.52 -0.05
N THR A 587 -25.20 -10.70 -0.13
CA THR A 587 -25.97 -11.58 0.74
C THR A 587 -26.71 -12.60 -0.10
N LEU A 588 -26.59 -13.87 0.27
CA LEU A 588 -27.35 -14.98 -0.29
C LEU A 588 -28.47 -15.32 0.70
N SER A 589 -29.72 -15.32 0.26
CA SER A 589 -30.86 -15.80 1.05
C SER A 589 -31.59 -16.94 0.36
N GLY A 590 -32.30 -17.76 1.13
CA GLY A 590 -33.02 -18.94 0.63
C GLY A 590 -32.15 -20.17 0.34
N VAL A 591 -30.87 -20.16 0.75
CA VAL A 591 -30.02 -21.36 0.66
C VAL A 591 -30.59 -22.42 1.62
N GLY A 592 -30.75 -23.67 1.17
CA GLY A 592 -31.29 -24.78 1.94
C GLY A 592 -30.18 -25.74 2.39
N THR A 593 -30.49 -26.65 3.32
CA THR A 593 -29.52 -27.69 3.77
C THR A 593 -29.11 -28.66 2.67
N GLN A 594 -29.88 -28.69 1.58
CA GLN A 594 -29.66 -29.55 0.42
C GLN A 594 -29.21 -28.77 -0.82
N HIS A 595 -28.84 -27.49 -0.67
CA HIS A 595 -28.41 -26.67 -1.79
C HIS A 595 -26.89 -26.53 -1.82
N ARG A 596 -26.33 -26.48 -3.03
CA ARG A 596 -24.97 -26.02 -3.29
C ARG A 596 -25.03 -24.79 -4.16
N VAL A 597 -24.45 -23.70 -3.70
CA VAL A 597 -24.41 -22.42 -4.43
C VAL A 597 -22.99 -22.16 -4.89
N THR A 598 -22.80 -21.80 -6.15
CA THR A 598 -21.51 -21.36 -6.68
C THR A 598 -21.66 -19.93 -7.17
N CYS A 599 -20.86 -19.00 -6.66
CA CYS A 599 -20.90 -17.59 -7.00
C CYS A 599 -19.57 -17.14 -7.62
N THR A 600 -19.63 -16.54 -8.81
CA THR A 600 -18.47 -15.88 -9.42
C THR A 600 -18.40 -14.44 -8.94
N VAL A 601 -17.25 -14.05 -8.36
CA VAL A 601 -16.92 -12.68 -7.94
C VAL A 601 -15.78 -12.19 -8.83
N GLN A 602 -15.92 -10.98 -9.37
CA GLN A 602 -14.98 -10.42 -10.33
C GLN A 602 -14.29 -9.20 -9.76
N ASN A 603 -12.97 -9.08 -9.96
CA ASN A 603 -12.23 -7.84 -9.74
C ASN A 603 -11.53 -7.38 -11.01
N PHE A 604 -11.21 -6.11 -11.10
CA PHE A 604 -10.35 -5.57 -12.14
C PHE A 604 -9.10 -4.93 -11.52
N GLU A 605 -8.01 -4.88 -12.28
CA GLU A 605 -6.78 -4.21 -11.87
C GLU A 605 -7.02 -2.69 -11.82
N GLY A 606 -6.79 -2.09 -10.66
CA GLY A 606 -6.92 -0.67 -10.43
C GLY A 606 -5.92 0.11 -11.27
N GLN A 607 -6.37 1.22 -11.87
CA GLN A 607 -5.52 2.13 -12.63
C GLN A 607 -5.13 3.34 -11.77
N PRO A 608 -3.86 3.76 -11.75
CA PRO A 608 -3.48 4.98 -11.07
C PRO A 608 -4.05 6.22 -11.80
N ASP A 609 -4.36 7.27 -11.03
CA ASP A 609 -4.82 8.56 -11.56
C ASP A 609 -4.09 9.67 -10.81
N PHE A 610 -3.07 10.24 -11.45
CA PHE A 610 -2.17 11.18 -10.79
C PHE A 610 -2.59 12.63 -10.99
N THR A 611 -2.55 13.39 -9.91
CA THR A 611 -2.62 14.85 -9.88
C THR A 611 -1.25 15.41 -9.54
N LEU A 612 -0.85 16.49 -10.21
CA LEU A 612 0.45 17.12 -10.08
C LEU A 612 0.29 18.56 -9.60
N THR A 613 1.03 18.93 -8.57
CA THR A 613 1.06 20.31 -8.07
C THR A 613 2.50 20.79 -7.91
N LYS A 614 2.70 22.09 -8.06
CA LYS A 614 3.99 22.76 -7.92
C LYS A 614 3.84 24.06 -7.15
N LYS A 615 4.78 24.34 -6.24
CA LYS A 615 4.89 25.62 -5.55
C LYS A 615 6.35 25.98 -5.29
N PRO A 616 6.69 27.25 -5.01
CA PRO A 616 8.00 27.59 -4.45
C PRO A 616 8.28 26.80 -3.18
N PHE A 617 9.52 26.34 -3.01
CA PHE A 617 9.94 25.68 -1.78
C PHE A 617 10.26 26.74 -0.71
N GLY A 618 9.74 26.55 0.51
CA GLY A 618 9.91 27.50 1.62
C GLY A 618 9.21 28.85 1.36
N ASN A 619 9.87 29.94 1.76
CA ASN A 619 9.24 31.27 1.91
C ASN A 619 9.15 32.06 0.59
N SER A 620 9.53 31.48 -0.55
CA SER A 620 9.54 32.13 -1.88
C SER A 620 10.38 33.43 -1.98
N SER A 621 11.34 33.63 -1.07
CA SER A 621 12.15 34.86 -1.00
C SER A 621 12.83 35.18 -2.34
N PRO A 622 12.71 36.42 -2.86
CA PRO A 622 13.29 36.78 -4.15
C PRO A 622 14.79 36.57 -4.20
N ARG A 623 15.33 36.10 -5.34
CA ARG A 623 16.78 35.94 -5.53
C ARG A 623 17.44 37.24 -5.97
N VAL A 624 18.58 37.58 -5.38
CA VAL A 624 19.29 38.83 -5.69
C VAL A 624 20.38 38.59 -6.74
N ILE A 625 20.26 39.26 -7.89
CA ILE A 625 21.28 39.31 -8.93
C ILE A 625 22.27 40.42 -8.55
N THR A 626 23.50 40.06 -8.17
CA THR A 626 24.48 40.99 -7.57
C THR A 626 25.23 41.87 -8.58
N GLY A 627 25.05 41.60 -9.88
CA GLY A 627 25.80 42.26 -10.95
C GLY A 627 27.10 41.52 -11.33
N GLU A 628 27.46 40.44 -10.63
CA GLU A 628 28.62 39.62 -10.99
C GLU A 628 28.36 38.78 -12.24
N GLU A 629 29.29 38.80 -13.19
CA GLU A 629 29.25 37.89 -14.32
C GLU A 629 29.34 36.44 -13.86
N ASN A 630 28.55 35.57 -14.49
CA ASN A 630 28.49 34.14 -14.19
C ASN A 630 27.99 33.78 -12.79
N GLN A 631 27.33 34.70 -12.09
CA GLN A 631 26.65 34.40 -10.83
C GLN A 631 25.67 33.24 -11.03
N THR A 632 25.74 32.24 -10.15
CA THR A 632 24.81 31.10 -10.13
C THR A 632 23.74 31.30 -9.06
N LEU A 633 22.48 31.09 -9.42
CA LEU A 633 21.34 31.19 -8.51
C LEU A 633 20.61 29.85 -8.47
N LYS A 634 20.44 29.29 -7.27
CA LYS A 634 19.62 28.09 -7.05
C LYS A 634 18.22 28.48 -6.60
N VAL A 635 17.23 27.98 -7.32
CA VAL A 635 15.81 28.16 -7.00
C VAL A 635 15.20 26.80 -6.74
N GLU A 636 14.47 26.69 -5.64
CA GLU A 636 13.89 25.43 -5.19
C GLU A 636 12.37 25.50 -5.33
N TYR A 637 11.78 24.44 -5.89
CA TYR A 637 10.34 24.25 -6.03
C TYR A 637 9.96 22.93 -5.37
N LEU A 638 8.79 22.88 -4.75
CA LEU A 638 8.19 21.63 -4.32
C LEU A 638 7.26 21.12 -5.42
N VAL A 639 7.50 19.90 -5.89
CA VAL A 639 6.58 19.16 -6.76
C VAL A 639 5.91 18.06 -5.93
N SER A 640 4.60 17.94 -6.03
CA SER A 640 3.82 16.91 -5.34
C SER A 640 2.99 16.13 -6.34
N ALA A 641 3.09 14.80 -6.29
CA ALA A 641 2.27 13.90 -7.08
C ALA A 641 1.33 13.12 -6.15
N GLU A 642 0.03 13.27 -6.37
CA GLU A 642 -1.02 12.59 -5.63
C GLU A 642 -1.68 11.54 -6.51
N ASN A 643 -1.94 10.34 -5.98
CA ASN A 643 -2.68 9.31 -6.71
C ASN A 643 -4.12 9.20 -6.18
N LYS A 644 -5.09 9.70 -6.95
CA LYS A 644 -6.53 9.56 -6.70
C LYS A 644 -7.15 8.37 -7.44
N GLY A 645 -6.30 7.54 -8.05
CA GLY A 645 -6.73 6.39 -8.82
C GLY A 645 -7.25 5.24 -7.97
N THR A 646 -7.33 4.10 -8.62
CA THR A 646 -7.86 2.86 -8.04
C THR A 646 -6.78 1.80 -7.80
N GLY A 647 -5.55 2.05 -8.27
CA GLY A 647 -4.37 1.21 -8.02
C GLY A 647 -3.14 2.07 -7.76
N ALA A 648 -2.14 1.50 -7.07
CA ALA A 648 -0.84 2.12 -6.90
C ALA A 648 -0.06 2.10 -8.23
N GLY A 649 0.94 2.98 -8.37
CA GLY A 649 1.83 2.92 -9.53
C GLY A 649 2.86 4.03 -9.58
N LYS A 650 3.74 3.95 -10.58
CA LYS A 650 4.69 5.03 -10.89
C LYS A 650 4.01 6.16 -11.62
N VAL A 651 4.40 7.37 -11.28
CA VAL A 651 4.00 8.56 -12.04
C VAL A 651 4.55 8.50 -13.47
N PRO A 652 3.84 9.06 -14.46
CA PRO A 652 4.42 9.30 -15.77
C PRO A 652 5.66 10.20 -15.66
N ALA A 653 6.42 10.29 -16.75
CA ALA A 653 7.64 11.11 -16.72
C ALA A 653 7.28 12.56 -16.42
N ILE A 654 8.01 13.18 -15.49
CA ILE A 654 7.77 14.58 -15.10
C ILE A 654 8.63 15.47 -15.98
N ILE A 655 8.01 16.42 -16.67
CA ILE A 655 8.64 17.37 -17.58
C ILE A 655 8.66 18.75 -16.91
N GLU A 656 9.86 19.23 -16.61
CA GLU A 656 10.14 20.55 -16.07
C GLU A 656 10.53 21.51 -17.20
N LYS A 657 9.90 22.68 -17.25
CA LYS A 657 10.11 23.72 -18.26
C LYS A 657 10.43 25.07 -17.59
N PRO A 658 11.63 25.21 -16.99
CA PRO A 658 12.05 26.46 -16.39
C PRO A 658 12.34 27.51 -17.47
N SER A 659 11.85 28.73 -17.27
CA SER A 659 12.18 29.88 -18.11
C SER A 659 13.22 30.77 -17.43
N ALA A 660 14.11 31.36 -18.23
CA ALA A 660 15.12 32.30 -17.78
C ALA A 660 14.82 33.69 -18.37
N PRO A 661 14.81 34.76 -17.56
CA PRO A 661 14.76 36.13 -18.05
C PRO A 661 15.94 36.46 -18.98
N ASN A 662 15.81 37.54 -19.75
CA ASN A 662 16.88 38.01 -20.63
C ASN A 662 18.19 38.22 -19.84
N GLY A 663 19.32 37.83 -20.42
CA GLY A 663 20.63 37.89 -19.77
C GLY A 663 20.95 36.71 -18.84
N MET A 664 20.03 35.74 -18.68
CA MET A 664 20.20 34.54 -17.86
C MET A 664 20.04 33.25 -18.68
N SER A 665 20.46 32.12 -18.11
CA SER A 665 20.21 30.78 -18.67
C SER A 665 20.03 29.74 -17.58
N VAL A 666 19.31 28.66 -17.89
CA VAL A 666 19.20 27.48 -17.02
C VAL A 666 20.34 26.51 -17.33
N THR A 667 21.14 26.18 -16.32
CA THR A 667 22.31 25.29 -16.47
C THR A 667 22.03 23.85 -16.04
N SER A 668 21.20 23.66 -15.00
CA SER A 668 20.85 22.33 -14.51
C SER A 668 19.51 22.33 -13.78
N VAL A 669 18.84 21.18 -13.81
CA VAL A 669 17.67 20.88 -12.97
C VAL A 669 17.92 19.54 -12.27
N GLU A 670 17.69 19.50 -10.96
CA GLU A 670 17.87 18.33 -10.12
C GLU A 670 16.61 18.08 -9.28
N ALA A 671 16.24 16.81 -9.09
CA ALA A 671 15.22 16.40 -8.13
C ALA A 671 15.89 15.80 -6.90
N LEU A 672 15.53 16.30 -5.72
CA LEU A 672 16.01 15.84 -4.42
C LEU A 672 14.84 15.23 -3.61
N PRO A 673 15.11 14.22 -2.76
CA PRO A 673 14.11 13.70 -1.83
C PRO A 673 13.58 14.80 -0.91
N ASP A 674 12.28 14.73 -0.59
CA ASP A 674 11.61 15.64 0.32
C ASP A 674 10.57 14.89 1.19
N GLY A 675 10.52 15.22 2.48
CA GLY A 675 9.61 14.61 3.46
C GLY A 675 9.86 13.13 3.76
N ASP A 676 8.98 12.52 4.57
CA ASP A 676 9.07 11.12 4.99
C ASP A 676 8.72 10.14 3.85
N LYS A 677 7.97 10.62 2.85
CA LYS A 677 7.49 9.85 1.70
C LYS A 677 7.93 10.51 0.39
N PRO A 678 9.23 10.48 0.09
CA PRO A 678 9.74 11.20 -1.06
C PRO A 678 9.32 10.52 -2.36
N LEU A 679 9.09 11.35 -3.39
CA LEU A 679 8.79 10.91 -4.76
C LEU A 679 10.03 10.34 -5.44
N VAL A 680 11.23 10.82 -5.10
CA VAL A 680 12.53 10.28 -5.56
C VAL A 680 13.33 9.75 -4.37
N GLN A 681 13.99 8.61 -4.50
CA GLN A 681 14.76 8.02 -3.38
C GLN A 681 16.07 8.73 -3.10
N SER A 682 16.71 9.28 -4.12
CA SER A 682 18.00 9.96 -4.03
C SER A 682 18.08 11.09 -5.03
N GLY A 683 19.05 12.00 -4.83
CA GLY A 683 19.29 13.12 -5.73
C GLY A 683 19.52 12.63 -7.16
N THR A 684 18.78 13.20 -8.12
CA THR A 684 18.86 12.83 -9.54
C THR A 684 18.85 14.08 -10.40
N GLN A 685 19.86 14.21 -11.26
CA GLN A 685 19.88 15.23 -12.30
C GLN A 685 18.91 14.86 -13.42
N LEU A 686 18.06 15.81 -13.83
CA LEU A 686 17.09 15.58 -14.89
C LEU A 686 17.79 15.61 -16.26
N ALA A 687 17.29 14.80 -17.20
CA ALA A 687 17.82 14.75 -18.56
C ALA A 687 17.30 15.95 -19.36
N LYS A 688 18.21 16.75 -19.94
CA LYS A 688 17.85 17.89 -20.78
C LYS A 688 17.48 17.42 -22.20
N THR A 689 16.30 17.81 -22.69
CA THR A 689 15.87 17.61 -24.09
C THR A 689 15.30 18.92 -24.61
N GLY A 690 16.03 19.59 -25.50
CA GLY A 690 15.70 20.96 -25.93
C GLY A 690 15.67 21.92 -24.73
N ASP A 691 14.57 22.64 -24.57
CA ASP A 691 14.33 23.57 -23.45
C ASP A 691 13.61 22.91 -22.26
N THR A 692 13.49 21.58 -22.24
CA THR A 692 12.80 20.83 -21.20
C THR A 692 13.74 19.90 -20.45
N TRP A 693 13.38 19.56 -19.21
CA TRP A 693 14.12 18.68 -18.32
C TRP A 693 13.22 17.54 -17.85
N LYS A 694 13.65 16.30 -18.07
CA LYS A 694 12.84 15.10 -17.84
C LYS A 694 13.31 14.32 -16.62
N LEU A 695 12.40 14.03 -15.70
CA LEU A 695 12.56 13.02 -14.66
C LEU A 695 11.90 11.72 -15.12
N ASP A 696 12.71 10.67 -15.23
CA ASP A 696 12.29 9.34 -15.67
C ASP A 696 11.42 8.65 -14.60
N PRO A 697 10.27 8.03 -14.95
CA PRO A 697 9.46 7.22 -14.04
C PRO A 697 10.27 6.21 -13.25
N ALA A 698 11.29 5.59 -13.86
CA ALA A 698 12.15 4.60 -13.20
C ALA A 698 12.94 5.16 -12.02
N LYS A 699 13.07 6.49 -11.92
CA LYS A 699 13.73 7.19 -10.80
C LYS A 699 12.74 7.62 -9.70
N THR A 700 11.45 7.33 -9.88
CA THR A 700 10.38 7.67 -8.92
C THR A 700 9.94 6.46 -8.12
N ASN A 701 9.47 6.72 -6.90
CA ASN A 701 8.77 5.73 -6.08
C ASN A 701 7.31 5.58 -6.55
N ASP A 702 6.75 4.41 -6.30
CA ASP A 702 5.33 4.17 -6.53
C ASP A 702 4.51 5.02 -5.53
N VAL A 703 3.41 5.60 -6.01
CA VAL A 703 2.49 6.39 -5.20
C VAL A 703 1.24 5.54 -4.96
N SER A 704 0.98 5.20 -3.70
CA SER A 704 -0.16 4.39 -3.28
C SER A 704 -1.48 5.12 -3.50
N VAL A 705 -2.61 4.41 -3.53
CA VAL A 705 -3.93 5.04 -3.64
C VAL A 705 -4.15 6.02 -2.47
N ASN A 706 -4.64 7.21 -2.76
CA ASN A 706 -4.82 8.34 -1.82
C ASN A 706 -3.52 8.83 -1.14
N GLU A 707 -2.35 8.45 -1.66
CA GLU A 707 -1.07 8.95 -1.18
C GLU A 707 -0.62 10.17 -2.00
N THR A 708 0.08 11.09 -1.34
CA THR A 708 0.85 12.15 -1.99
C THR A 708 2.32 11.97 -1.67
N ARG A 709 3.18 12.07 -2.68
CA ARG A 709 4.64 12.07 -2.54
C ARG A 709 5.24 13.34 -3.11
N THR A 710 6.34 13.81 -2.52
CA THR A 710 6.96 15.09 -2.89
C THR A 710 8.41 14.96 -3.32
N ALA A 711 8.85 15.85 -4.21
CA ALA A 711 10.25 16.03 -4.55
C ALA A 711 10.57 17.53 -4.57
N LYS A 712 11.77 17.87 -4.09
CA LYS A 712 12.31 19.22 -4.21
C LYS A 712 13.07 19.34 -5.53
N ILE A 713 12.57 20.18 -6.44
CA ILE A 713 13.18 20.49 -7.72
C ILE A 713 14.06 21.71 -7.59
N VAL A 714 15.37 21.54 -7.78
CA VAL A 714 16.37 22.61 -7.74
C VAL A 714 16.75 22.99 -9.16
N VAL A 715 16.38 24.21 -9.56
CA VAL A 715 16.75 24.81 -10.84
C VAL A 715 17.94 25.75 -10.62
N THR A 716 19.03 25.52 -11.34
CA THR A 716 20.21 26.38 -11.30
C THR A 716 20.21 27.32 -12.51
N TYR A 717 20.18 28.61 -12.22
CA TYR A 717 20.30 29.68 -13.21
C TYR A 717 21.72 30.25 -13.19
N ARG A 718 22.21 30.68 -14.35
CA ARG A 718 23.44 31.44 -14.51
C ARG A 718 23.14 32.81 -15.11
N VAL A 719 23.64 33.86 -14.49
CA VAL A 719 23.61 35.23 -15.00
C VAL A 719 24.74 35.39 -16.01
N ASN A 720 24.41 35.37 -17.30
CA ASN A 720 25.40 35.44 -18.38
C ASN A 720 25.78 36.89 -18.71
N GLN A 721 24.81 37.81 -18.64
CA GLN A 721 24.97 39.21 -18.98
C GLN A 721 24.20 40.09 -17.97
N PRO A 722 24.82 40.46 -16.84
CA PRO A 722 24.13 41.20 -15.78
C PRO A 722 23.49 42.52 -16.25
N GLY A 723 24.16 43.25 -17.14
CA GLY A 723 23.66 44.52 -17.70
C GLY A 723 22.48 44.38 -18.67
N SER A 724 22.24 43.17 -19.22
CA SER A 724 21.14 42.88 -20.12
C SER A 724 19.87 42.38 -19.40
N VAL A 725 19.94 42.24 -18.07
CA VAL A 725 18.82 41.75 -17.27
C VAL A 725 17.70 42.78 -17.25
N ASN A 726 16.56 42.42 -17.85
CA ASN A 726 15.39 43.28 -17.84
C ASN A 726 14.70 43.23 -16.47
N LYS A 727 14.77 44.34 -15.72
CA LYS A 727 14.20 44.49 -14.37
C LYS A 727 12.69 44.19 -14.32
N ASP A 728 11.96 44.50 -15.39
CA ASP A 728 10.51 44.30 -15.46
C ASP A 728 10.12 42.83 -15.65
N GLN A 729 11.06 41.98 -16.03
CA GLN A 729 10.86 40.53 -16.14
C GLN A 729 11.13 39.79 -14.83
N LEU A 730 11.67 40.43 -13.79
CA LEU A 730 12.14 39.70 -12.60
C LEU A 730 11.06 39.44 -11.54
N THR A 731 9.94 40.15 -11.59
CA THR A 731 8.83 39.97 -10.64
C THR A 731 7.86 38.94 -11.19
N CYS A 732 7.50 37.94 -10.37
CA CYS A 732 6.52 36.93 -10.75
C CYS A 732 5.14 37.53 -11.03
N GLU A 733 4.47 36.99 -12.03
CA GLU A 733 3.09 37.33 -12.39
C GLU A 733 2.35 36.02 -12.69
N SER A 734 1.17 35.85 -12.10
CA SER A 734 0.41 34.60 -12.21
C SER A 734 0.10 34.27 -13.68
N GLY A 735 0.44 33.05 -14.10
CA GLY A 735 0.20 32.57 -15.48
C GLY A 735 1.11 33.16 -16.55
N ASN A 736 2.10 34.00 -16.20
CA ASN A 736 3.00 34.62 -17.16
C ASN A 736 4.40 33.97 -17.12
N ASN A 737 4.69 33.09 -18.08
CA ASN A 737 5.96 32.37 -18.16
C ASN A 737 7.18 33.23 -18.53
N SER A 738 6.96 34.49 -18.91
CA SER A 738 8.01 35.47 -19.25
C SER A 738 8.41 36.34 -18.04
N LYS A 739 7.89 36.03 -16.85
CA LYS A 739 8.05 36.80 -15.62
C LYS A 739 8.62 35.93 -14.50
N GLY A 740 9.48 36.52 -13.69
CA GLY A 740 10.25 35.89 -12.63
C GLY A 740 11.14 34.75 -13.12
N LEU A 741 11.63 33.97 -12.16
CA LEU A 741 12.22 32.66 -12.40
C LEU A 741 11.03 31.70 -12.40
N PHE A 742 10.37 31.56 -13.55
CA PHE A 742 9.18 30.74 -13.71
C PHE A 742 9.56 29.31 -14.05
N ASN A 743 8.76 28.35 -13.59
CA ASN A 743 8.94 26.95 -13.90
C ASN A 743 7.60 26.21 -13.98
N HIS A 744 7.29 25.71 -15.17
CA HIS A 744 6.14 24.86 -15.43
C HIS A 744 6.50 23.39 -15.27
N VAL A 745 5.58 22.60 -14.70
CA VAL A 745 5.70 21.15 -14.63
C VAL A 745 4.46 20.47 -15.20
N GLU A 746 4.67 19.38 -15.94
CA GLU A 746 3.60 18.51 -16.42
C GLU A 746 4.03 17.04 -16.45
N PHE A 747 3.06 16.13 -16.48
CA PHE A 747 3.32 14.76 -16.90
C PHE A 747 3.50 14.68 -18.42
N GLU A 748 4.39 13.79 -18.88
CA GLU A 748 4.55 13.50 -20.31
C GLU A 748 3.23 12.99 -20.90
N GLY A 749 2.73 13.69 -21.92
CA GLY A 749 1.44 13.39 -22.52
C GLY A 749 0.22 13.89 -21.72
N ALA A 750 0.42 14.82 -20.78
CA ALA A 750 -0.66 15.41 -19.98
C ALA A 750 -1.82 15.93 -20.85
N LYS A 751 -3.03 15.42 -20.57
CA LYS A 751 -4.27 15.81 -21.28
C LYS A 751 -5.17 16.71 -20.45
N GLU A 752 -5.06 16.60 -19.13
CA GLU A 752 -5.92 17.29 -18.15
C GLU A 752 -5.13 18.36 -17.39
N ASP A 753 -5.82 19.40 -16.92
CA ASP A 753 -5.17 20.49 -16.18
C ASP A 753 -4.64 20.04 -14.81
N LYS A 754 -5.26 19.02 -14.19
CA LYS A 754 -4.78 18.41 -12.94
C LYS A 754 -3.39 17.77 -13.06
N GLN A 755 -2.90 17.56 -14.29
CA GLN A 755 -1.61 16.95 -14.60
C GLN A 755 -0.52 18.00 -14.88
N LYS A 756 -0.83 19.28 -14.66
CA LYS A 756 0.02 20.43 -14.96
C LYS A 756 0.01 21.39 -13.78
N SER A 757 1.13 22.05 -13.53
CA SER A 757 1.19 23.09 -12.51
C SER A 757 2.34 24.06 -12.77
N ASP A 758 2.19 25.29 -12.30
CA ASP A 758 3.21 26.34 -12.43
C ASP A 758 3.66 26.82 -11.07
N ALA A 759 4.92 27.24 -10.98
CA ALA A 759 5.44 27.99 -9.85
C ALA A 759 6.44 29.04 -10.32
N CYS A 760 6.59 30.09 -9.53
CA CYS A 760 7.50 31.19 -9.85
C CYS A 760 8.17 31.73 -8.59
N VAL A 761 9.46 32.04 -8.69
CA VAL A 761 10.20 32.78 -7.65
C VAL A 761 10.72 34.08 -8.25
N SER A 762 10.48 35.20 -7.56
CA SER A 762 10.92 36.50 -8.07
C SER A 762 12.44 36.64 -7.95
N ALA A 763 13.00 37.58 -8.70
CA ALA A 763 14.37 38.02 -8.54
C ALA A 763 14.43 39.54 -8.42
N THR A 764 15.53 40.05 -7.87
CA THR A 764 15.77 41.49 -7.72
C THR A 764 17.19 41.85 -8.09
N VAL A 765 17.40 43.11 -8.48
CA VAL A 765 18.72 43.68 -8.75
C VAL A 765 18.94 44.90 -7.85
N PRO A 766 20.10 45.07 -7.21
CA PRO A 766 20.41 46.30 -6.49
C PRO A 766 20.69 47.44 -7.48
N GLY A 767 20.46 48.68 -7.06
CA GLY A 767 20.72 49.85 -7.87
C GLY A 767 20.54 51.11 -7.03
N VAL A 768 21.39 52.10 -7.24
CA VAL A 768 21.32 53.34 -6.50
C VAL A 768 21.63 54.51 -7.40
N GLU A 769 21.01 55.65 -7.13
CA GLU A 769 21.27 56.93 -7.75
C GLU A 769 21.47 57.96 -6.63
N LEU A 770 22.41 58.87 -6.84
CA LEU A 770 22.66 59.99 -5.95
C LEU A 770 22.37 61.28 -6.71
N LYS A 771 21.60 62.16 -6.09
CA LYS A 771 21.45 63.54 -6.52
C LYS A 771 21.87 64.47 -5.39
N LYS A 772 22.73 65.43 -5.69
CA LYS A 772 23.27 66.39 -4.73
C LYS A 772 22.82 67.79 -5.10
N LEU A 773 22.24 68.49 -4.13
CA LEU A 773 21.68 69.83 -4.33
C LEU A 773 22.36 70.81 -3.39
N ILE A 774 22.71 72.01 -3.88
CA ILE A 774 23.15 73.14 -3.05
C ILE A 774 22.07 74.19 -3.08
N ASN A 775 21.53 74.57 -1.91
CA ASN A 775 20.39 75.48 -1.77
C ASN A 775 19.21 75.13 -2.71
N ASN A 776 18.88 73.83 -2.80
CA ASN A 776 17.86 73.24 -3.67
C ASN A 776 18.14 73.30 -5.18
N ALA A 777 19.32 73.75 -5.60
CA ALA A 777 19.72 73.78 -7.00
C ALA A 777 20.62 72.59 -7.36
N ASP A 778 20.31 71.99 -8.50
CA ASP A 778 21.01 70.88 -9.13
C ASP A 778 22.10 71.46 -10.03
N ALA A 779 23.33 71.54 -9.51
CA ALA A 779 24.43 72.28 -10.12
C ALA A 779 25.61 71.34 -10.39
N ASN A 780 25.39 70.32 -11.23
CA ASN A 780 26.33 69.23 -11.47
C ASN A 780 27.63 69.67 -12.16
N THR A 781 27.62 70.84 -12.80
CA THR A 781 28.79 71.39 -13.51
C THR A 781 29.16 72.76 -12.97
N LYS A 782 30.43 73.15 -13.17
CA LYS A 782 30.93 74.47 -12.77
C LYS A 782 30.16 75.60 -13.48
N GLU A 783 29.75 75.38 -14.72
CA GLU A 783 28.95 76.32 -15.52
C GLU A 783 27.51 76.47 -15.00
N GLU A 784 27.03 75.47 -14.27
CA GLU A 784 25.71 75.43 -13.62
C GLU A 784 25.78 75.84 -12.14
N ALA A 785 26.95 76.27 -11.65
CA ALA A 785 27.17 76.59 -10.24
C ALA A 785 26.07 77.49 -9.66
N THR A 786 25.58 77.09 -8.50
CA THR A 786 24.57 77.84 -7.76
C THR A 786 25.18 79.14 -7.25
N SER A 787 24.58 80.28 -7.56
CA SER A 787 25.07 81.57 -7.08
C SER A 787 24.54 81.87 -5.68
N ILE A 788 25.44 82.19 -4.75
CA ILE A 788 25.10 82.68 -3.40
C ILE A 788 25.54 84.14 -3.24
N MET A 789 24.76 84.93 -2.48
CA MET A 789 25.09 86.34 -2.25
C MET A 789 26.33 86.50 -1.37
N GLY A 790 27.11 87.55 -1.63
CA GLY A 790 28.19 87.96 -0.74
C GLY A 790 27.67 88.22 0.68
N GLY A 791 28.47 87.88 1.69
CA GLY A 791 28.04 87.83 3.10
C GLY A 791 27.34 86.53 3.56
N THR A 792 26.97 85.64 2.65
CA THR A 792 26.46 84.30 3.02
C THR A 792 27.60 83.46 3.60
N ASN A 793 27.41 82.92 4.81
CA ASN A 793 28.43 82.13 5.52
C ASN A 793 28.07 80.64 5.63
N GLN A 794 26.90 80.24 5.10
CA GLN A 794 26.41 78.87 5.16
C GLN A 794 25.59 78.55 3.91
N VAL A 795 25.70 77.30 3.43
CA VAL A 795 24.84 76.74 2.38
C VAL A 795 24.21 75.44 2.87
N THR A 796 23.02 75.13 2.38
CA THR A 796 22.37 73.85 2.66
C THR A 796 22.68 72.89 1.51
N ILE A 797 23.29 71.76 1.84
CA ILE A 797 23.50 70.63 0.93
C ILE A 797 22.42 69.59 1.23
N GLU A 798 21.70 69.15 0.20
CA GLU A 798 20.77 68.03 0.26
C GLU A 798 21.26 66.88 -0.63
N TYR A 799 21.43 65.70 -0.05
CA TYR A 799 21.68 64.45 -0.76
C TYR A 799 20.38 63.68 -0.87
N GLN A 800 19.96 63.38 -2.10
CA GLN A 800 18.82 62.53 -2.41
C GLN A 800 19.35 61.19 -2.91
N VAL A 801 19.29 60.18 -2.06
CA VAL A 801 19.70 58.81 -2.38
C VAL A 801 18.47 58.02 -2.81
N LYS A 802 18.37 57.67 -4.09
CA LYS A 802 17.24 56.91 -4.64
C LYS A 802 17.64 55.46 -4.89
N ASN A 803 16.83 54.51 -4.44
CA ASN A 803 16.96 53.12 -4.88
C ASN A 803 16.37 52.95 -6.29
N THR A 804 17.24 52.77 -7.29
CA THR A 804 16.85 52.52 -8.69
C THR A 804 16.84 51.03 -9.04
N GLY A 805 17.25 50.18 -8.09
CA GLY A 805 17.12 48.73 -8.14
C GLY A 805 15.77 48.25 -7.61
N THR A 806 15.54 46.96 -7.75
CA THR A 806 14.38 46.27 -7.15
C THR A 806 14.74 45.61 -5.81
N THR A 807 16.04 45.47 -5.47
CA THR A 807 16.50 44.99 -4.16
C THR A 807 16.47 46.13 -3.14
N PRO A 808 15.84 45.97 -1.96
CA PRO A 808 15.89 46.98 -0.91
C PRO A 808 17.31 47.23 -0.39
N LEU A 809 17.65 48.50 -0.14
CA LEU A 809 18.97 48.91 0.37
C LEU A 809 18.94 49.04 1.90
N THR A 810 19.92 48.47 2.59
CA THR A 810 19.92 48.34 4.07
C THR A 810 20.84 49.31 4.78
N GLU A 811 21.91 49.76 4.13
CA GLU A 811 22.88 50.72 4.66
C GLU A 811 23.45 51.56 3.52
N ILE A 812 23.68 52.84 3.75
CA ILE A 812 24.29 53.76 2.80
C ILE A 812 25.51 54.39 3.47
N ARG A 813 26.69 54.23 2.87
CA ARG A 813 27.91 54.92 3.26
C ARG A 813 28.08 56.12 2.34
N LEU A 814 27.96 57.33 2.88
CA LEU A 814 28.10 58.57 2.14
C LEU A 814 29.45 59.21 2.48
N ASP A 815 30.19 59.52 1.42
CA ASP A 815 31.42 60.30 1.43
C ASP A 815 31.22 61.55 0.59
N ASP A 816 31.94 62.62 0.93
CA ASP A 816 31.95 63.84 0.13
C ASP A 816 33.38 64.34 -0.01
N TYR A 817 33.74 64.84 -1.18
CA TYR A 817 35.10 65.21 -1.53
C TYR A 817 35.12 66.58 -2.16
N ASN A 818 36.11 67.41 -1.78
CA ASN A 818 36.33 68.66 -2.50
C ASN A 818 36.72 68.35 -3.95
N LEU A 819 36.33 69.21 -4.87
CA LEU A 819 36.80 69.19 -6.26
C LEU A 819 37.78 70.33 -6.47
N ASP A 820 38.86 70.04 -7.20
CA ASP A 820 39.76 71.06 -7.68
C ASP A 820 39.01 72.02 -8.60
N LYS A 821 39.14 73.32 -8.34
CA LYS A 821 38.33 74.34 -8.99
C LYS A 821 38.55 74.45 -10.50
N ASP A 822 39.71 74.01 -11.00
CA ASP A 822 40.09 74.15 -12.42
C ASP A 822 39.97 72.84 -13.18
N SER A 823 40.36 71.71 -12.56
CA SER A 823 40.37 70.39 -13.19
C SER A 823 39.14 69.53 -12.87
N GLY A 824 38.37 69.87 -11.83
CA GLY A 824 37.29 69.02 -11.31
C GLY A 824 37.79 67.69 -10.71
N ALA A 825 39.09 67.56 -10.48
CA ALA A 825 39.67 66.36 -9.87
C ALA A 825 39.28 66.26 -8.40
N GLN A 826 38.98 65.04 -7.94
CA GLN A 826 38.70 64.76 -6.53
C GLN A 826 39.90 65.08 -5.64
N GLN A 827 39.66 65.85 -4.58
CA GLN A 827 40.63 66.29 -3.58
C GLN A 827 40.31 65.67 -2.21
N GLY A 828 40.80 66.27 -1.13
CA GLY A 828 40.60 65.80 0.25
C GLY A 828 39.12 65.66 0.63
N LYS A 829 38.83 64.64 1.43
CA LYS A 829 37.50 64.30 1.94
C LYS A 829 36.97 65.33 2.91
N ILE A 830 35.68 65.63 2.82
CA ILE A 830 34.95 66.63 3.58
C ILE A 830 34.34 65.98 4.84
N ASN A 831 34.40 66.67 5.98
CA ASN A 831 33.69 66.25 7.18
C ASN A 831 32.27 66.86 7.22
N MET A 832 31.25 66.02 7.00
CA MET A 832 29.83 66.42 7.01
C MET A 832 29.24 66.49 8.44
N THR A 833 29.89 67.22 9.35
CA THR A 833 29.42 67.34 10.75
C THR A 833 28.02 67.98 10.79
N GLY A 834 27.07 67.31 11.45
CA GLY A 834 25.67 67.75 11.53
C GLY A 834 24.76 67.29 10.37
N LEU A 835 25.19 66.33 9.54
CA LEU A 835 24.31 65.68 8.58
C LEU A 835 23.14 64.99 9.29
N THR A 836 21.92 65.25 8.81
CA THR A 836 20.69 64.60 9.29
C THR A 836 19.98 63.95 8.10
N CYS A 837 19.29 62.84 8.31
CA CYS A 837 18.56 62.13 7.25
C CYS A 837 17.13 61.82 7.70
N ASP A 838 16.17 61.99 6.80
CA ASP A 838 14.76 61.71 7.06
C ASP A 838 14.57 60.18 7.28
N ALA A 839 13.97 59.78 8.39
CA ALA A 839 13.67 58.37 8.72
C ALA A 839 14.89 57.41 8.66
N ALA A 840 16.09 57.89 9.01
CA ALA A 840 17.30 57.09 9.10
C ALA A 840 18.18 57.52 10.28
N SER A 841 18.95 56.59 10.85
CA SER A 841 20.00 56.92 11.81
C SER A 841 21.31 57.20 11.08
N VAL A 842 22.05 58.23 11.52
CA VAL A 842 23.36 58.59 10.97
C VAL A 842 24.43 58.35 12.03
N ARG A 843 25.48 57.61 11.67
CA ARG A 843 26.65 57.35 12.49
C ARG A 843 27.92 57.81 11.78
N ASP A 844 28.86 58.34 12.55
CA ASP A 844 30.18 58.70 12.06
C ASP A 844 31.12 57.50 12.03
N ASP A 845 31.80 57.34 10.89
CA ASP A 845 32.90 56.41 10.69
C ASP A 845 34.07 57.18 10.06
N ASN A 846 34.86 57.85 10.91
CA ASN A 846 35.82 58.88 10.52
C ASN A 846 35.14 60.02 9.72
N GLN A 847 35.52 60.21 8.45
CA GLN A 847 34.92 61.20 7.56
C GLN A 847 33.78 60.61 6.70
N THR A 848 33.47 59.31 6.83
CA THR A 848 32.31 58.66 6.19
C THR A 848 31.10 58.77 7.09
N LYS A 849 29.93 59.00 6.50
CA LYS A 849 28.63 58.89 7.18
C LYS A 849 28.01 57.54 6.86
N VAL A 850 27.78 56.74 7.88
CA VAL A 850 27.04 55.47 7.77
C VAL A 850 25.59 55.77 8.11
N ILE A 851 24.72 55.62 7.13
CA ILE A 851 23.31 55.95 7.21
C ILE A 851 22.52 54.64 7.14
N THR A 852 21.74 54.36 8.18
CA THR A 852 20.90 53.17 8.27
C THR A 852 19.43 53.60 8.22
N PRO A 853 18.73 53.40 7.09
CA PRO A 853 17.30 53.63 6.99
C PRO A 853 16.54 52.84 8.06
N THR A 854 15.51 53.45 8.67
CA THR A 854 14.65 52.77 9.67
C THR A 854 13.91 51.57 9.07
N LYS A 855 13.61 51.61 7.78
CA LYS A 855 13.18 50.49 6.94
C LYS A 855 14.08 50.42 5.72
N PRO A 856 14.49 49.23 5.25
CA PRO A 856 15.27 49.11 4.02
C PRO A 856 14.64 49.91 2.88
N LEU A 857 15.44 50.71 2.18
CA LEU A 857 14.97 51.64 1.16
C LEU A 857 14.44 50.83 -0.03
N ALA A 858 13.12 50.79 -0.21
CA ALA A 858 12.46 49.99 -1.25
C ALA A 858 12.64 50.60 -2.65
N LYS A 859 12.26 49.85 -3.70
CA LYS A 859 12.30 50.31 -5.10
C LYS A 859 11.68 51.71 -5.23
N ASP A 860 12.35 52.58 -5.96
CA ASP A 860 11.95 53.96 -6.28
C ASP A 860 11.81 54.91 -5.09
N GLN A 861 12.09 54.47 -3.85
CA GLN A 861 12.12 55.34 -2.69
C GLN A 861 13.40 56.20 -2.65
N THR A 862 13.24 57.42 -2.14
CA THR A 862 14.34 58.39 -1.98
C THR A 862 14.53 58.72 -0.52
N LEU A 863 15.74 58.49 -0.02
CA LEU A 863 16.21 58.98 1.27
C LEU A 863 16.80 60.38 1.09
N LYS A 864 16.37 61.33 1.91
CA LYS A 864 16.90 62.70 1.88
C LYS A 864 17.75 62.96 3.10
N CYS A 865 18.96 63.45 2.87
CA CYS A 865 19.89 63.85 3.92
C CYS A 865 20.28 65.30 3.73
N ARG A 866 20.19 66.11 4.79
CA ARG A 866 20.52 67.54 4.77
C ARG A 866 21.68 67.86 5.67
N TRP A 867 22.56 68.70 5.17
CA TRP A 867 23.71 69.22 5.88
C TRP A 867 23.85 70.72 5.63
N ASN A 868 24.16 71.44 6.69
CA ASN A 868 24.25 72.89 6.70
C ASN A 868 25.73 73.29 6.76
N ALA A 869 26.36 73.33 5.58
CA ALA A 869 27.80 73.45 5.40
C ALA A 869 28.31 74.91 5.52
N GLN A 870 29.46 75.07 6.14
CA GLN A 870 30.18 76.36 6.26
C GLN A 870 31.50 76.30 5.49
N ALA A 871 32.40 77.28 5.68
CA ALA A 871 33.74 77.23 5.11
C ALA A 871 34.45 75.90 5.43
N PRO A 872 35.19 75.28 4.49
CA PRO A 872 35.59 75.82 3.19
C PRO A 872 34.60 75.59 2.03
N ILE A 873 33.42 74.98 2.27
CA ILE A 873 32.43 74.72 1.22
C ILE A 873 31.85 76.01 0.66
N VAL A 874 31.62 76.99 1.54
CA VAL A 874 31.28 78.34 1.11
C VAL A 874 32.56 79.00 0.59
N PRO A 875 32.70 79.25 -0.74
CA PRO A 875 33.93 79.80 -1.28
C PRO A 875 34.14 81.25 -0.83
N ALA A 876 35.35 81.77 -1.06
CA ALA A 876 35.60 83.19 -0.96
C ALA A 876 34.80 83.97 -2.03
N GLU A 877 34.65 85.26 -1.83
CA GLU A 877 33.99 86.14 -2.80
C GLU A 877 34.69 86.11 -4.16
N GLY A 878 33.92 85.89 -5.24
CA GLY A 878 34.44 85.76 -6.60
C GLY A 878 35.04 84.39 -6.94
N GLU A 879 35.00 83.42 -6.04
CA GLU A 879 35.54 82.07 -6.25
C GLU A 879 34.43 81.00 -6.40
N TYR A 880 34.82 79.87 -6.98
CA TYR A 880 34.00 78.66 -7.09
C TYR A 880 34.42 77.63 -6.03
N HIS A 881 33.45 76.84 -5.59
CA HIS A 881 33.70 75.60 -4.87
C HIS A 881 32.90 74.48 -5.54
N GLY A 882 33.53 73.33 -5.72
CA GLY A 882 32.87 72.12 -6.19
C GLY A 882 33.11 70.99 -5.21
N ASP A 883 32.15 70.09 -5.09
CA ASP A 883 32.27 68.91 -4.25
C ASP A 883 31.54 67.70 -4.87
N ARG A 884 32.03 66.49 -4.58
CA ARG A 884 31.52 65.23 -5.13
C ARG A 884 31.04 64.32 -4.00
N GLY A 885 29.73 64.13 -3.96
CA GLY A 885 29.13 63.08 -3.14
C GLY A 885 29.38 61.72 -3.78
N ILE A 886 29.82 60.75 -2.99
CA ILE A 886 29.96 59.35 -3.39
C ILE A 886 29.22 58.51 -2.36
N ILE A 887 28.31 57.65 -2.81
CA ILE A 887 27.63 56.69 -1.96
C ILE A 887 28.02 55.25 -2.31
N LEU A 888 28.10 54.42 -1.28
CA LEU A 888 28.10 52.97 -1.37
C LEU A 888 26.88 52.44 -0.61
N ALA A 889 25.93 51.83 -1.32
CA ALA A 889 24.73 51.26 -0.72
C ALA A 889 24.81 49.73 -0.64
N SER A 890 24.62 49.21 0.56
CA SER A 890 24.58 47.79 0.88
C SER A 890 23.16 47.23 0.77
N TYR A 891 23.07 45.93 0.54
CA TYR A 891 21.83 45.16 0.50
C TYR A 891 22.07 43.76 1.09
N ALA A 892 20.98 43.08 1.45
CA ALA A 892 21.05 41.71 1.98
C ALA A 892 20.84 40.68 0.88
N LEU A 893 21.52 39.53 0.98
CA LEU A 893 21.20 38.34 0.20
C LEU A 893 20.20 37.48 0.98
N PRO A 894 19.29 36.77 0.28
CA PRO A 894 18.47 35.73 0.89
C PRO A 894 19.35 34.65 1.52
N GLU A 895 18.89 34.11 2.63
CA GLU A 895 19.54 32.97 3.28
C GLU A 895 19.74 31.81 2.29
N GLY A 896 20.91 31.19 2.33
CA GLY A 896 21.27 30.07 1.47
C GLY A 896 21.61 30.42 0.02
N GLN A 897 21.48 31.68 -0.44
CA GLN A 897 21.84 32.03 -1.82
C GLN A 897 23.35 31.95 -2.09
N GLY A 898 24.18 32.26 -1.08
CA GLY A 898 25.63 32.38 -1.23
C GLY A 898 26.05 33.54 -2.15
N GLY A 899 27.36 33.77 -2.25
CA GLY A 899 27.97 34.81 -3.08
C GLY A 899 28.55 35.99 -2.29
N THR A 900 29.30 36.84 -2.99
CA THR A 900 29.93 38.02 -2.39
C THR A 900 29.02 39.23 -2.55
N VAL A 901 28.61 39.85 -1.43
CA VAL A 901 27.86 41.11 -1.47
C VAL A 901 28.81 42.25 -1.85
N LYS A 902 28.60 42.82 -3.03
CA LYS A 902 29.28 44.04 -3.46
C LYS A 902 28.30 45.21 -3.36
N PRO A 903 28.59 46.27 -2.58
CA PRO A 903 27.76 47.46 -2.54
C PRO A 903 27.59 48.07 -3.94
N VAL A 904 26.43 48.68 -4.19
CA VAL A 904 26.23 49.48 -5.41
C VAL A 904 26.63 50.93 -5.13
N SER A 905 27.25 51.58 -6.11
CA SER A 905 27.78 52.93 -5.96
C SER A 905 27.11 53.93 -6.88
N ALA A 906 26.98 55.18 -6.43
CA ALA A 906 26.66 56.32 -7.28
C ALA A 906 27.46 57.54 -6.81
N GLU A 907 27.73 58.45 -7.73
CA GLU A 907 28.41 59.71 -7.45
C GLU A 907 27.68 60.87 -8.15
N ASN A 908 27.76 62.05 -7.55
CA ASN A 908 27.17 63.25 -8.12
C ASN A 908 27.90 64.50 -7.61
N ASP A 909 28.17 65.41 -8.53
CA ASP A 909 28.91 66.66 -8.29
C ASP A 909 27.93 67.78 -7.97
N ALA A 910 28.37 68.76 -7.18
CA ALA A 910 27.64 70.01 -7.01
C ALA A 910 28.61 71.20 -6.94
N TRP A 911 28.23 72.31 -7.57
CA TRP A 911 29.06 73.52 -7.65
C TRP A 911 28.34 74.75 -7.11
N VAL A 912 29.09 75.61 -6.44
CA VAL A 912 28.63 76.89 -5.88
C VAL A 912 29.60 78.02 -6.24
N PHE A 913 29.06 79.20 -6.53
CA PHE A 913 29.80 80.42 -6.81
C PHE A 913 29.33 81.53 -5.86
N LYS A 914 30.27 82.21 -5.19
CA LYS A 914 29.92 83.33 -4.30
C LYS A 914 30.11 84.67 -5.00
N LEU A 915 29.01 85.42 -5.13
CA LEU A 915 29.03 86.76 -5.70
C LEU A 915 29.88 87.71 -4.83
N PRO A 916 30.78 88.52 -5.41
CA PRO A 916 31.52 89.52 -4.65
C PRO A 916 30.58 90.58 -4.08
N VAL A 917 30.77 90.96 -2.81
CA VAL A 917 30.06 92.12 -2.25
C VAL A 917 30.72 93.36 -2.84
N ALA A 918 29.99 94.09 -3.68
CA ALA A 918 30.40 95.42 -4.07
C ALA A 918 30.23 96.39 -2.88
N VAL A 919 31.10 96.31 -1.87
CA VAL A 919 31.27 97.40 -0.89
C VAL A 919 32.15 98.47 -1.53
N GLY A 920 31.58 99.17 -2.50
CA GLY A 920 32.06 100.50 -2.83
C GLY A 920 31.62 101.44 -1.72
N VAL A 921 32.57 102.03 -0.99
CA VAL A 921 32.30 103.25 -0.22
C VAL A 921 31.75 104.26 -1.22
N LEU A 922 30.47 104.62 -1.09
CA LEU A 922 29.89 105.73 -1.86
C LEU A 922 30.79 106.95 -1.64
N PRO A 923 31.36 107.58 -2.68
CA PRO A 923 31.96 108.88 -2.52
C PRO A 923 30.85 109.83 -2.07
N ASP A 924 31.06 110.53 -0.96
CA ASP A 924 30.30 111.72 -0.62
C ASP A 924 30.47 112.73 -1.77
N ALA A 925 29.53 112.71 -2.71
CA ALA A 925 29.39 113.72 -3.74
C ALA A 925 27.89 113.94 -3.99
N GLY A 926 27.42 115.07 -3.48
CA GLY A 926 26.02 115.47 -3.54
C GLY A 926 25.47 115.67 -4.95
N ALA A 927 24.14 115.60 -4.99
CA ALA A 927 23.25 116.22 -5.97
C ALA A 927 23.55 115.94 -7.45
N LYS A 928 22.97 114.85 -7.99
CA LYS A 928 22.20 114.82 -9.25
C LYS A 928 21.59 113.43 -9.52
N GLY A 929 20.27 113.32 -9.35
CA GLY A 929 19.33 112.50 -10.13
C GLY A 929 19.41 110.96 -10.07
N PRO A 930 18.28 110.24 -9.84
CA PRO A 930 18.23 108.77 -9.72
C PRO A 930 18.48 107.99 -11.04
N THR A 931 18.84 108.65 -12.13
CA THR A 931 19.00 108.04 -13.46
C THR A 931 20.23 107.14 -13.58
N GLN A 932 21.29 107.35 -12.79
CA GLN A 932 22.49 106.50 -12.88
C GLN A 932 22.31 105.12 -12.21
N TYR A 933 21.46 105.02 -11.19
CA TYR A 933 21.13 103.74 -10.55
C TYR A 933 20.17 102.90 -11.39
N LEU A 934 19.29 103.53 -12.19
CA LEU A 934 18.48 102.84 -13.19
C LEU A 934 19.33 102.31 -14.36
N VAL A 935 20.43 102.98 -14.71
CA VAL A 935 21.37 102.49 -15.73
C VAL A 935 22.22 101.33 -15.19
N LEU A 936 22.66 101.37 -13.92
CA LEU A 936 23.42 100.25 -13.32
C LEU A 936 22.52 99.04 -13.04
N GLY A 937 21.32 99.25 -12.50
CA GLY A 937 20.30 98.20 -12.35
C GLY A 937 19.83 97.65 -13.70
N GLY A 938 19.72 98.52 -14.71
CA GLY A 938 19.43 98.15 -16.09
C GLY A 938 20.56 97.38 -16.77
N LEU A 939 21.83 97.68 -16.49
CA LEU A 939 22.98 96.94 -17.00
C LEU A 939 23.15 95.59 -16.33
N ILE A 940 22.84 95.46 -15.03
CA ILE A 940 22.85 94.17 -14.33
C ILE A 940 21.66 93.30 -14.79
N ALA A 941 20.48 93.88 -14.99
CA ALA A 941 19.33 93.18 -15.57
C ALA A 941 19.55 92.79 -17.04
N MET A 942 20.19 93.65 -17.85
CA MET A 942 20.55 93.33 -19.23
C MET A 942 21.70 92.32 -19.32
N ALA A 943 22.67 92.34 -18.41
CA ALA A 943 23.70 91.30 -18.33
C ALA A 943 23.10 89.95 -17.92
N GLY A 944 22.17 89.93 -16.96
CA GLY A 944 21.41 88.74 -16.58
C GLY A 944 20.53 88.21 -17.73
N ALA A 945 19.86 89.10 -18.46
CA ALA A 945 19.03 88.74 -19.61
C ALA A 945 19.86 88.28 -20.82
N PHE A 946 21.03 88.90 -21.07
CA PHE A 946 21.96 88.51 -22.14
C PHE A 946 22.63 87.16 -21.84
N TRP A 947 22.93 86.87 -20.58
CA TRP A 947 23.47 85.59 -20.14
C TRP A 947 22.41 84.48 -20.19
N ALA A 948 21.16 84.77 -19.82
CA ALA A 948 20.02 83.86 -19.99
C ALA A 948 19.67 83.60 -21.48
N TYR A 949 19.83 84.60 -22.35
CA TYR A 949 19.63 84.47 -23.80
C TYR A 949 20.71 83.58 -24.46
N ARG A 950 21.96 83.67 -24.00
CA ARG A 950 23.08 82.84 -24.51
C ARG A 950 23.03 81.37 -24.04
N ARG A 951 22.23 81.05 -23.02
CA ARG A 951 22.01 79.67 -22.51
C ARG A 951 20.89 78.90 -23.26
N ARG A 952 20.07 79.58 -24.08
CA ARG A 952 18.95 78.97 -24.83
C ARG A 952 19.16 78.86 -26.35
N ALA A 953 20.25 79.43 -26.87
CA ALA A 953 20.76 79.19 -28.22
C ALA A 953 21.94 78.24 -28.12
#